data_AF-A0A409WQ63-F1
#
_entry.id   AF-A0A409WQ63-F1
#
_cell.length_a   1.000
_cell.length_b   1.000
_cell.length_c   1.000
_cell.angle_alpha   90.00
_cell.angle_beta   90.00
_cell.angle_gamma   90.00
#
_symmetry.space_group_name_H-M   'P 1'
#
loop_
_entity.id
_entity.type
_entity.pdbx_description
1 polymer ?
#
loop_
_entity_poly.entity_id
_entity_poly.type
_entity_poly.pdbx_seq_one_letter_code
_entity_poly.pdbx_strand_id
1 'polypeptide(L)'
;MPSATVHGALTSLFVDGGGAPWTFRAWKDITGVSNGLFPAVDSQLPSGWTSADRDTISSYFSQYANISTEEGRMQFASSRQKGGVIPGRDKWRMWVTSNWARWKIHSRISDVLKAKDIHPIGLFANNPDLRNKQISASYIPVALDDIGAALYGEEALDSSGLLPFGIRMATQQLVQRTWMTITKQISRSKLRLASLEAAARVAFADLDRDKLTKAKISTVIRAVARWKALAEVFCDKPTLELIIDMDDELRRLMSVLGAKVKSPSSKSQSSGKRLYHVESTALRSLAKQEEVDDIINLYNEFFNVSTGQDGQPIVDFAPLLSIPFGEPVDGADPGVEMESTMTPQNLAHNLGFSGGLPLLFNRYRHVGGLVPWDSGCSGLFDKPSSDVLPIQLHWHQLAGVHSIIRRNFTPEASFEKCRGILLADEVGLGKTFQAGTMIAFLSDVVMRQARGLPLPPVIVDNPYLGEHRELPALPHLIVVPGTLLGQWERELKVLLKPGSFDIFVYGSGRDYQGFWGESEAFSKSLHTGNRIVIASHSSIMYDYGKLYQSQRSSKGRLPWAPRTPVSNYEDLARNTVFGQKFLSVTLDEAHEFRNNSKHCAALALVDLSILRLIATATPLQTSNQDSAAMGRLCGIKYFLSEEAHIQERIDAKNLRRARKDLAEMQLDLEGINDVEEIPTQAQDNPLKLCQIAISRRHQNMFEGRIIRRTIQSRDWRGQTVLNLPECETILGVVELTEREKKIITVLSDNVKDDVSTANGSKRISSKSFYIEY
;
A
#
# COMPACT_ATOMS: atom_id res chain seq x y z
N MET A 1 -6.55 35.59 -20.56
CA MET A 1 -5.31 35.65 -21.35
C MET A 1 -5.01 34.27 -21.92
N PRO A 2 -4.66 34.13 -23.20
CA PRO A 2 -4.09 32.90 -23.74
C PRO A 2 -2.83 32.54 -22.94
N SER A 3 -2.71 31.31 -22.44
CA SER A 3 -1.53 30.91 -21.68
C SER A 3 -0.45 30.38 -22.61
N ALA A 4 0.77 30.92 -22.53
CA ALA A 4 1.92 30.33 -23.18
C ALA A 4 2.11 28.86 -22.76
N THR A 5 2.59 28.03 -23.69
CA THR A 5 2.95 26.64 -23.42
C THR A 5 4.30 26.56 -22.71
N VAL A 6 4.56 25.50 -21.94
CA VAL A 6 5.84 25.34 -21.22
C VAL A 6 7.05 25.30 -22.17
N HIS A 7 6.90 24.64 -23.33
CA HIS A 7 7.93 24.60 -24.37
C HIS A 7 8.09 25.96 -25.07
N GLY A 8 7.00 26.72 -25.23
CA GLY A 8 7.05 28.08 -25.78
C GLY A 8 7.77 29.05 -24.85
N ALA A 9 7.46 29.00 -23.55
CA ALA A 9 8.15 29.80 -22.53
C ALA A 9 9.65 29.46 -22.44
N LEU A 10 10.04 28.18 -22.50
CA LEU A 10 11.45 27.81 -22.58
C LEU A 10 12.14 28.27 -23.87
N THR A 11 11.41 28.35 -24.99
CA THR A 11 11.95 28.88 -26.25
C THR A 11 12.22 30.38 -26.11
N SER A 12 11.27 31.13 -25.52
CA SER A 12 11.45 32.56 -25.22
C SER A 12 12.59 32.79 -24.23
N LEU A 13 12.72 31.98 -23.17
CA LEU A 13 13.88 32.07 -22.26
C LEU A 13 15.22 31.93 -22.98
N PHE A 14 15.29 31.03 -23.97
CA PHE A 14 16.52 30.82 -24.74
C PHE A 14 16.81 31.99 -25.68
N VAL A 15 15.81 32.44 -26.44
CA VAL A 15 15.97 33.50 -27.44
C VAL A 15 16.21 34.86 -26.77
N ASP A 16 15.37 35.22 -25.79
CA ASP A 16 15.39 36.53 -25.15
C ASP A 16 16.42 36.60 -24.00
N GLY A 17 16.78 35.45 -23.42
CA GLY A 17 17.74 35.33 -22.34
C GLY A 17 19.16 34.92 -22.77
N GLY A 18 19.49 35.01 -24.06
CA GLY A 18 20.86 34.76 -24.55
C GLY A 18 21.37 33.33 -24.31
N GLY A 19 20.51 32.33 -24.48
CA GLY A 19 20.81 30.91 -24.22
C GLY A 19 20.37 30.40 -22.84
N ALA A 20 19.78 31.26 -22.01
CA ALA A 20 19.17 30.86 -20.74
C ALA A 20 17.99 29.87 -20.93
N PRO A 21 17.59 29.10 -19.90
CA PRO A 21 18.31 28.86 -18.66
C PRO A 21 19.46 27.84 -18.80
N TRP A 22 19.78 27.39 -20.01
CA TRP A 22 20.74 26.31 -20.27
C TRP A 22 22.20 26.70 -20.03
N THR A 23 22.47 27.97 -19.82
CA THR A 23 23.75 28.51 -19.38
C THR A 23 23.95 28.37 -17.86
N PHE A 24 22.86 28.37 -17.09
CA PHE A 24 22.90 28.36 -15.62
C PHE A 24 23.18 26.98 -15.04
N ARG A 25 24.17 26.88 -14.15
CA ARG A 25 24.57 25.67 -13.42
C ARG A 25 23.40 25.00 -12.70
N ALA A 26 22.57 25.76 -11.98
CA ALA A 26 21.46 25.15 -11.23
C ALA A 26 20.43 24.50 -12.17
N TRP A 27 20.18 25.10 -13.34
CA TRP A 27 19.31 24.52 -14.35
C TRP A 27 19.95 23.28 -15.01
N LYS A 28 21.25 23.31 -15.27
CA LYS A 28 22.01 22.14 -15.75
C LYS A 28 21.96 20.97 -14.77
N ASP A 29 22.07 21.25 -13.47
CA ASP A 29 21.97 20.23 -12.41
C ASP A 29 20.55 19.64 -12.32
N ILE A 30 19.52 20.47 -12.51
CA ILE A 30 18.11 20.02 -12.55
C ILE A 30 17.84 19.15 -13.78
N THR A 31 18.34 19.57 -14.94
CA THR A 31 17.99 18.95 -16.23
C THR A 31 18.90 17.81 -16.64
N GLY A 32 20.14 17.80 -16.13
CA GLY A 32 21.22 16.92 -16.56
C GLY A 32 21.84 17.31 -17.92
N VAL A 33 21.56 18.51 -18.42
CA VAL A 33 22.09 19.01 -19.71
C VAL A 33 23.31 19.89 -19.44
N SER A 34 24.50 19.28 -19.35
CA SER A 34 25.70 19.96 -18.84
C SER A 34 26.37 20.94 -19.84
N ASN A 35 26.25 20.68 -21.14
CA ASN A 35 27.01 21.37 -22.20
C ASN A 35 26.20 22.44 -22.96
N GLY A 36 25.11 22.94 -22.38
CA GLY A 36 24.17 23.84 -23.06
C GLY A 36 23.23 23.09 -24.02
N LEU A 37 22.30 23.81 -24.63
CA LEU A 37 21.22 23.20 -25.42
C LEU A 37 21.65 22.76 -26.82
N PHE A 38 22.55 23.51 -27.47
CA PHE A 38 23.04 23.25 -28.83
C PHE A 38 24.58 23.17 -28.88
N PRO A 39 25.21 22.15 -28.28
CA PRO A 39 26.66 21.96 -28.34
C PRO A 39 27.12 21.61 -29.76
N ALA A 40 28.37 21.98 -30.08
CA ALA A 40 29.00 21.68 -31.38
C ALA A 40 29.36 20.19 -31.55
N VAL A 41 29.55 19.46 -30.45
CA VAL A 41 29.96 18.06 -30.44
C VAL A 41 28.74 17.16 -30.17
N ASP A 42 28.50 16.18 -31.04
CA ASP A 42 27.31 15.33 -30.98
C ASP A 42 27.24 14.47 -29.71
N SER A 43 28.39 14.05 -29.16
CA SER A 43 28.46 13.30 -27.90
C SER A 43 28.05 14.12 -26.66
N GLN A 44 27.92 15.44 -26.82
CA GLN A 44 27.54 16.37 -25.76
C GLN A 44 26.07 16.79 -25.84
N LEU A 45 25.32 16.32 -26.84
CA LEU A 45 23.92 16.65 -27.05
C LEU A 45 23.03 16.22 -25.86
N PRO A 46 21.90 16.90 -25.64
CA PRO A 46 20.91 16.45 -24.68
C PRO A 46 20.50 14.99 -24.93
N SER A 47 20.37 14.21 -23.85
CA SER A 47 20.03 12.79 -23.93
C SER A 47 18.80 12.54 -24.83
N GLY A 48 19.00 11.71 -25.86
CA GLY A 48 17.96 11.35 -26.83
C GLY A 48 17.86 12.28 -28.04
N TRP A 49 18.78 13.24 -28.22
CA TRP A 49 18.88 14.04 -29.45
C TRP A 49 19.93 13.45 -30.40
N THR A 50 19.61 13.48 -31.69
CA THR A 50 20.56 13.32 -32.80
C THR A 50 21.01 14.68 -33.33
N SER A 51 22.05 14.70 -34.16
CA SER A 51 22.52 15.94 -34.83
C SER A 51 21.43 16.53 -35.72
N ALA A 52 20.60 15.69 -36.36
CA ALA A 52 19.42 16.12 -37.12
C ALA A 52 18.33 16.76 -36.21
N ASP A 53 18.16 16.26 -34.98
CA ASP A 53 17.26 16.88 -34.01
C ASP A 53 17.77 18.25 -33.57
N ARG A 54 19.07 18.38 -33.30
CA ARG A 54 19.71 19.66 -32.99
C ARG A 54 19.42 20.69 -34.08
N ASP A 55 19.67 20.34 -35.34
CA ASP A 55 19.57 21.27 -36.46
C ASP A 55 18.10 21.68 -36.73
N THR A 56 17.17 20.72 -36.66
CA THR A 56 15.74 21.01 -36.84
C THR A 56 15.15 21.83 -35.69
N ILE A 57 15.54 21.56 -34.44
CA ILE A 57 15.10 22.34 -33.27
C ILE A 57 15.75 23.74 -33.29
N SER A 58 17.03 23.84 -33.63
CA SER A 58 17.73 25.14 -33.77
C SER A 58 17.07 26.01 -34.84
N SER A 59 16.71 25.44 -36.00
CA SER A 59 15.95 26.13 -37.04
C SER A 59 14.60 26.66 -36.53
N TYR A 60 13.88 25.87 -35.71
CA TYR A 60 12.64 26.32 -35.08
C TYR A 60 12.88 27.52 -34.13
N PHE A 61 13.97 27.52 -33.36
CA PHE A 61 14.32 28.62 -32.46
C PHE A 61 14.67 29.89 -33.24
N SER A 62 15.39 29.78 -34.36
CA SER A 62 15.68 30.92 -35.25
C SER A 62 14.41 31.50 -35.88
N GLN A 63 13.49 30.64 -36.33
CA GLN A 63 12.19 31.07 -36.87
C GLN A 63 11.33 31.74 -35.79
N TYR A 64 11.36 31.22 -34.56
CA TYR A 64 10.69 31.81 -33.41
C TYR A 64 11.23 33.21 -33.08
N ALA A 65 12.57 33.39 -33.15
CA ALA A 65 13.22 34.67 -32.88
C ALA A 65 12.84 35.78 -33.88
N ASN A 66 12.60 35.41 -35.14
CA ASN A 66 12.23 36.36 -36.21
C ASN A 66 10.79 36.88 -36.11
N ILE A 67 9.99 36.39 -35.17
CA ILE A 67 8.63 36.88 -34.93
C ILE A 67 8.68 38.08 -33.99
N SER A 68 8.19 39.22 -34.46
CA SER A 68 8.27 40.52 -33.78
C SER A 68 7.21 40.73 -32.69
N THR A 69 6.09 40.00 -32.72
CA THR A 69 4.99 40.14 -31.75
C THR A 69 4.92 38.96 -30.78
N GLU A 70 4.66 39.24 -29.50
CA GLU A 70 4.52 38.19 -28.47
C GLU A 70 3.32 37.28 -28.74
N GLU A 71 2.21 37.84 -29.22
CA GLU A 71 1.04 37.07 -29.66
C GLU A 71 1.36 36.16 -30.85
N GLY A 72 2.15 36.64 -31.82
CA GLY A 72 2.64 35.84 -32.94
C GLY A 72 3.53 34.69 -32.46
N ARG A 73 4.45 34.95 -31.52
CA ARG A 73 5.30 33.93 -30.90
C ARG A 73 4.49 32.87 -30.15
N MET A 74 3.47 33.29 -29.40
CA MET A 74 2.55 32.38 -28.69
C MET A 74 1.75 31.51 -29.67
N GLN A 75 1.22 32.08 -30.75
CA GLN A 75 0.51 31.33 -31.79
C GLN A 75 1.43 30.36 -32.53
N PHE A 76 2.66 30.78 -32.84
CA PHE A 76 3.65 29.96 -33.52
C PHE A 76 4.08 28.73 -32.69
N ALA A 77 4.30 28.90 -31.39
CA ALA A 77 4.61 27.82 -30.46
C ALA A 77 3.42 26.89 -30.12
N SER A 78 2.18 27.35 -30.33
CA SER A 78 0.95 26.60 -30.01
C SER A 78 0.22 26.03 -31.23
N SER A 79 0.49 26.50 -32.45
CA SER A 79 -0.15 26.04 -33.69
C SER A 79 0.12 24.55 -33.92
N ARG A 80 -0.94 23.79 -34.24
CA ARG A 80 -0.85 22.37 -34.61
C ARG A 80 -0.93 22.12 -36.12
N GLN A 81 -1.55 23.00 -36.91
CA GLN A 81 -1.86 22.72 -38.33
C GLN A 81 -1.93 23.91 -39.30
N LYS A 82 -1.89 25.17 -38.85
CA LYS A 82 -1.92 26.32 -39.77
C LYS A 82 -0.49 26.82 -40.01
N GLY A 83 0.07 26.52 -41.19
CA GLY A 83 1.35 27.08 -41.67
C GLY A 83 2.51 26.10 -41.91
N GLY A 84 2.24 24.85 -42.33
CA GLY A 84 3.28 23.86 -42.62
C GLY A 84 3.76 23.09 -41.38
N VAL A 85 4.18 21.84 -41.57
CA VAL A 85 4.76 21.01 -40.51
C VAL A 85 6.15 21.57 -40.22
N ILE A 86 6.37 22.12 -39.03
CA ILE A 86 7.70 22.55 -38.56
C ILE A 86 8.23 21.42 -37.66
N PRO A 87 9.08 20.50 -38.17
CA PRO A 87 9.43 19.27 -37.45
C PRO A 87 10.14 19.56 -36.12
N GLY A 88 10.96 20.61 -36.07
CA GLY A 88 11.67 21.04 -34.86
C GLY A 88 10.75 21.44 -33.71
N ARG A 89 9.56 22.00 -34.00
CA ARG A 89 8.59 22.41 -32.97
C ARG A 89 8.01 21.20 -32.25
N ASP A 90 7.59 20.19 -33.01
CA ASP A 90 6.98 18.99 -32.43
C ASP A 90 8.01 18.17 -31.64
N LYS A 91 9.23 18.03 -32.17
CA LYS A 91 10.35 17.40 -31.45
C LYS A 91 10.69 18.13 -30.16
N TRP A 92 10.79 19.47 -30.20
CA TRP A 92 11.02 20.28 -29.00
C TRP A 92 9.91 20.12 -27.96
N ARG A 93 8.63 20.20 -28.39
CA ARG A 93 7.48 19.98 -27.52
C ARG A 93 7.54 18.62 -26.85
N MET A 94 7.72 17.54 -27.63
CA MET A 94 7.78 16.18 -27.09
C MET A 94 8.91 16.01 -26.09
N TRP A 95 10.09 16.56 -26.37
CA TRP A 95 11.25 16.47 -25.49
C TRP A 95 11.03 17.21 -24.16
N VAL A 96 10.53 18.45 -24.23
CA VAL A 96 10.20 19.25 -23.04
C VAL A 96 9.12 18.56 -22.22
N THR A 97 8.00 18.17 -22.83
CA THR A 97 6.88 17.55 -22.12
C THR A 97 7.28 16.22 -21.46
N SER A 98 8.10 15.41 -22.13
CA SER A 98 8.57 14.12 -21.59
C SER A 98 9.52 14.28 -20.40
N ASN A 99 10.30 15.36 -20.34
CA ASN A 99 11.25 15.59 -19.26
C ASN A 99 10.73 16.54 -18.16
N TRP A 100 9.65 17.28 -18.41
CA TRP A 100 9.10 18.29 -17.49
C TRP A 100 8.82 17.75 -16.07
N ALA A 101 8.20 16.57 -16.00
CA ALA A 101 7.91 15.89 -14.73
C ALA A 101 9.20 15.37 -14.04
N ARG A 102 10.17 14.88 -14.81
CA ARG A 102 11.47 14.41 -14.31
C ARG A 102 12.26 15.55 -13.67
N TRP A 103 12.22 16.74 -14.27
CA TRP A 103 12.90 17.95 -13.75
C TRP A 103 12.21 18.54 -12.51
N LYS A 104 11.01 18.07 -12.16
CA LYS A 104 10.22 18.52 -11.00
C LYS A 104 9.98 20.04 -10.97
N ILE A 105 9.88 20.69 -12.13
CA ILE A 105 9.74 22.16 -12.24
C ILE A 105 8.47 22.65 -11.53
N HIS A 106 7.34 21.97 -11.73
CA HIS A 106 6.08 22.29 -11.03
C HIS A 106 6.20 22.20 -9.51
N SER A 107 6.91 21.19 -8.98
CA SER A 107 7.12 21.03 -7.53
C SER A 107 7.93 22.21 -7.00
N ARG A 108 9.05 22.54 -7.64
CA ARG A 108 9.93 23.64 -7.21
C ARG A 108 9.19 24.97 -7.17
N ILE A 109 8.42 25.28 -8.23
CA ILE A 109 7.58 26.49 -8.26
C ILE A 109 6.53 26.45 -7.13
N SER A 110 5.84 25.32 -6.94
CA SER A 110 4.84 25.15 -5.87
C SER A 110 5.43 25.31 -4.47
N ASP A 111 6.64 24.80 -4.23
CA ASP A 111 7.32 24.86 -2.94
C ASP A 111 7.70 26.30 -2.58
N VAL A 112 8.17 27.10 -3.54
CA VAL A 112 8.43 28.54 -3.33
C VAL A 112 7.13 29.31 -3.08
N LEU A 113 6.06 29.03 -3.84
CA LEU A 113 4.75 29.64 -3.61
C LEU A 113 4.20 29.33 -2.21
N LYS A 114 4.47 28.12 -1.66
CA LYS A 114 4.12 27.76 -0.28
C LYS A 114 4.98 28.50 0.73
N ALA A 115 6.30 28.55 0.52
CA ALA A 115 7.22 29.24 1.42
C ALA A 115 6.93 30.75 1.56
N LYS A 116 6.32 31.34 0.53
CA LYS A 116 5.89 32.75 0.50
C LYS A 116 4.43 32.96 0.92
N ASP A 117 3.74 31.92 1.40
CA ASP A 117 2.33 31.95 1.79
C ASP A 117 1.34 32.43 0.71
N ILE A 118 1.74 32.34 -0.57
CA ILE A 118 0.91 32.73 -1.73
C ILE A 118 0.51 31.54 -2.59
N HIS A 119 0.58 30.33 -2.03
CA HIS A 119 0.14 29.14 -2.74
C HIS A 119 -1.37 29.18 -3.01
N PRO A 120 -1.85 28.86 -4.24
CA PRO A 120 -3.27 28.99 -4.58
C PRO A 120 -4.22 28.26 -3.63
N ILE A 121 -3.81 27.09 -3.10
CA ILE A 121 -4.59 26.35 -2.10
C ILE A 121 -4.82 27.19 -0.84
N GLY A 122 -3.76 27.78 -0.27
CA GLY A 122 -3.86 28.58 0.95
C GLY A 122 -4.62 29.89 0.73
N LEU A 123 -4.36 30.57 -0.39
CA LEU A 123 -5.05 31.82 -0.73
C LEU A 123 -6.56 31.60 -0.94
N PHE A 124 -6.96 30.52 -1.61
CA PHE A 124 -8.36 30.20 -1.83
C PHE A 124 -9.08 29.64 -0.60
N ALA A 125 -8.36 29.03 0.34
CA ALA A 125 -8.90 28.64 1.64
C ALA A 125 -9.24 29.90 2.47
N ASN A 126 -8.36 30.90 2.47
CA ASN A 126 -8.53 32.12 3.26
C ASN A 126 -9.47 33.16 2.63
N ASN A 127 -9.63 33.17 1.30
CA ASN A 127 -10.46 34.17 0.59
C ASN A 127 -11.21 33.53 -0.61
N PRO A 128 -12.45 33.04 -0.40
CA PRO A 128 -13.24 32.37 -1.43
C PRO A 128 -13.54 33.21 -2.67
N ASP A 129 -13.66 34.54 -2.52
CA ASP A 129 -14.01 35.48 -3.59
C ASP A 129 -12.87 35.72 -4.59
N LEU A 130 -11.63 35.34 -4.24
CA LEU A 130 -10.47 35.48 -5.13
C LEU A 130 -10.43 34.41 -6.23
N ARG A 131 -11.34 33.43 -6.21
CA ARG A 131 -11.38 32.28 -7.15
C ARG A 131 -11.81 32.64 -8.57
N ASN A 132 -12.62 33.69 -8.73
CA ASN A 132 -13.16 34.14 -10.02
C ASN A 132 -12.41 35.35 -10.60
N LYS A 133 -11.47 35.93 -9.84
CA LYS A 133 -10.63 37.04 -10.29
C LYS A 133 -9.30 36.49 -10.81
N GLN A 134 -8.75 37.08 -11.85
CA GLN A 134 -7.46 36.70 -12.44
C GLN A 134 -6.29 37.16 -11.54
N ILE A 135 -6.28 36.73 -10.27
CA ILE A 135 -5.38 37.18 -9.21
C ILE A 135 -3.92 36.77 -9.41
N SER A 136 -3.66 35.82 -10.31
CA SER A 136 -2.30 35.42 -10.66
C SER A 136 -1.44 36.62 -11.06
N ALA A 137 -2.03 37.65 -11.66
CA ALA A 137 -1.34 38.87 -12.05
C ALA A 137 -0.80 39.69 -10.86
N SER A 138 -1.42 39.59 -9.68
CA SER A 138 -1.03 40.35 -8.49
C SER A 138 -0.06 39.58 -7.58
N TYR A 139 -0.14 38.24 -7.55
CA TYR A 139 0.67 37.41 -6.64
C TYR A 139 1.93 36.82 -7.30
N ILE A 140 1.89 36.48 -8.59
CA ILE A 140 3.06 35.91 -9.27
C ILE A 140 4.27 36.83 -9.24
N PRO A 141 4.14 38.16 -9.48
CA PRO A 141 5.30 39.06 -9.45
C PRO A 141 6.03 39.08 -8.09
N VAL A 142 5.33 38.80 -6.99
CA VAL A 142 5.88 38.87 -5.61
C VAL A 142 6.87 37.75 -5.32
N ALA A 143 6.71 36.58 -5.95
CA ALA A 143 7.62 35.44 -5.77
C ALA A 143 8.45 35.14 -7.02
N LEU A 144 8.40 35.99 -8.04
CA LEU A 144 8.99 35.69 -9.33
C LEU A 144 10.51 35.55 -9.25
N ASP A 145 11.16 36.42 -8.47
CA ASP A 145 12.61 36.45 -8.27
C ASP A 145 13.08 35.24 -7.45
N ASP A 146 12.35 34.88 -6.38
CA ASP A 146 12.64 33.67 -5.58
C ASP A 146 12.46 32.39 -6.39
N ILE A 147 11.44 32.35 -7.26
CA ILE A 147 11.22 31.23 -8.18
C ILE A 147 12.36 31.17 -9.21
N GLY A 148 12.80 32.32 -9.70
CA GLY A 148 13.99 32.46 -10.53
C GLY A 148 15.22 31.83 -9.89
N ALA A 149 15.52 32.23 -8.65
CA ALA A 149 16.63 31.68 -7.87
C ALA A 149 16.49 30.16 -7.65
N ALA A 150 15.28 29.67 -7.36
CA ALA A 150 15.03 28.25 -7.13
C ALA A 150 15.14 27.37 -8.39
N LEU A 151 14.87 27.95 -9.57
CA LEU A 151 14.95 27.25 -10.85
C LEU A 151 16.32 27.38 -11.50
N TYR A 152 16.92 28.57 -11.45
CA TYR A 152 18.11 28.91 -12.23
C TYR A 152 19.34 29.20 -11.36
N GLY A 153 19.20 29.30 -10.04
CA GLY A 153 20.27 29.65 -9.11
C GLY A 153 20.40 31.15 -8.90
N GLU A 154 21.14 31.57 -7.88
CA GLU A 154 21.38 32.99 -7.56
C GLU A 154 22.11 33.72 -8.69
N GLU A 155 22.89 33.00 -9.51
CA GLU A 155 23.59 33.54 -10.69
C GLU A 155 22.67 34.06 -11.80
N ALA A 156 21.38 33.72 -11.75
CA ALA A 156 20.39 34.23 -12.70
C ALA A 156 19.81 35.60 -12.26
N LEU A 157 20.16 36.09 -11.08
CA LEU A 157 19.73 37.39 -10.56
C LEU A 157 20.76 38.47 -10.89
N ASP A 158 20.29 39.70 -11.10
CA ASP A 158 21.15 40.87 -11.23
C ASP A 158 21.71 41.34 -9.88
N SER A 159 22.50 42.42 -9.88
CA SER A 159 23.10 43.00 -8.68
C SER A 159 22.07 43.49 -7.64
N SER A 160 20.80 43.64 -8.03
CA SER A 160 19.69 44.04 -7.17
C SER A 160 18.88 42.84 -6.66
N GLY A 161 19.30 41.61 -6.99
CA GLY A 161 18.58 40.38 -6.64
C GLY A 161 17.34 40.14 -7.49
N LEU A 162 17.22 40.78 -8.66
CA LEU A 162 16.06 40.68 -9.55
C LEU A 162 16.40 39.86 -10.80
N LEU A 163 15.41 39.12 -11.31
CA LEU A 163 15.52 38.47 -12.61
C LEU A 163 15.63 39.51 -13.74
N PRO A 164 16.66 39.42 -14.60
CA PRO A 164 16.79 40.26 -15.78
C PRO A 164 15.57 40.20 -16.69
N PHE A 165 15.28 41.32 -17.35
CA PHE A 165 14.10 41.49 -18.20
C PHE A 165 13.94 40.36 -19.24
N GLY A 166 15.04 39.92 -19.87
CA GLY A 166 15.05 38.88 -20.89
C GLY A 166 14.59 37.49 -20.42
N ILE A 167 14.68 37.19 -19.11
CA ILE A 167 14.21 35.91 -18.55
C ILE A 167 12.97 36.06 -17.64
N ARG A 168 12.65 37.28 -17.21
CA ARG A 168 11.56 37.57 -16.28
C ARG A 168 10.19 37.21 -16.86
N MET A 169 9.88 37.67 -18.07
CA MET A 169 8.56 37.45 -18.71
C MET A 169 8.28 35.97 -18.97
N ALA A 170 9.26 35.25 -19.52
CA ALA A 170 9.08 33.84 -19.79
C ALA A 170 9.04 32.99 -18.51
N THR A 171 9.74 33.38 -17.44
CA THR A 171 9.60 32.76 -16.12
C THR A 171 8.21 33.00 -15.54
N GLN A 172 7.65 34.21 -15.70
CA GLN A 172 6.29 34.52 -15.28
C GLN A 172 5.26 33.64 -16.00
N GLN A 173 5.45 33.35 -17.29
CA GLN A 173 4.62 32.42 -18.05
C GLN A 173 4.67 30.98 -17.48
N LEU A 174 5.85 30.50 -17.07
CA LEU A 174 6.02 29.19 -16.43
C LEU A 174 5.30 29.10 -15.07
N VAL A 175 5.41 30.16 -14.26
CA VAL A 175 4.71 30.25 -12.97
C VAL A 175 3.20 30.30 -13.19
N GLN A 176 2.73 31.10 -14.15
CA GLN A 176 1.31 31.20 -14.49
C GLN A 176 0.73 29.85 -14.91
N ARG A 177 1.47 29.04 -15.68
CA ARG A 177 1.04 27.70 -16.07
C ARG A 177 0.94 26.74 -14.89
N THR A 178 1.90 26.80 -13.97
CA THR A 178 1.86 26.04 -12.71
C THR A 178 0.66 26.45 -11.86
N TRP A 179 0.45 27.76 -11.72
CA TRP A 179 -0.70 28.34 -11.02
C TRP A 179 -2.02 27.82 -11.59
N MET A 180 -2.22 27.91 -12.91
CA MET A 180 -3.43 27.42 -13.59
C MET A 180 -3.64 25.90 -13.41
N THR A 181 -2.57 25.13 -13.36
CA THR A 181 -2.66 23.68 -13.15
C THR A 181 -3.16 23.39 -11.73
N ILE A 182 -2.60 24.08 -10.73
CA ILE A 182 -3.03 23.99 -9.34
C ILE A 182 -4.48 24.44 -9.19
N THR A 183 -4.86 25.58 -9.78
CA THR A 183 -6.25 26.08 -9.67
C THR A 183 -7.27 25.16 -10.35
N LYS A 184 -6.94 24.57 -11.51
CA LYS A 184 -7.77 23.54 -12.14
C LYS A 184 -7.91 22.29 -11.30
N GLN A 185 -6.83 21.84 -10.66
CA GLN A 185 -6.85 20.70 -9.75
C GLN A 185 -7.75 20.99 -8.53
N ILE A 186 -7.68 22.20 -7.97
CA ILE A 186 -8.56 22.65 -6.89
C ILE A 186 -10.03 22.61 -7.34
N SER A 187 -10.35 23.14 -8.52
CA SER A 187 -11.73 23.11 -9.05
C SER A 187 -12.26 21.68 -9.24
N ARG A 188 -11.43 20.77 -9.79
CA ARG A 188 -11.77 19.35 -9.97
C ARG A 188 -11.98 18.65 -8.62
N SER A 189 -11.11 18.92 -7.66
CA SER A 189 -11.23 18.37 -6.32
C SER A 189 -12.45 18.90 -5.57
N LYS A 190 -12.90 20.15 -5.82
CA LYS A 190 -14.14 20.69 -5.25
C LYS A 190 -15.40 20.02 -5.82
N LEU A 191 -15.44 19.74 -7.12
CA LEU A 191 -16.52 18.97 -7.74
C LEU A 191 -16.60 17.55 -7.12
N ARG A 192 -15.44 16.93 -6.95
CA ARG A 192 -15.34 15.63 -6.28
C ARG A 192 -15.72 15.69 -4.79
N LEU A 193 -15.38 16.78 -4.10
CA LEU A 193 -15.74 17.01 -2.70
C LEU A 193 -17.27 17.05 -2.53
N ALA A 194 -17.98 17.78 -3.41
CA ALA A 194 -19.44 17.86 -3.38
C ALA A 194 -20.10 16.50 -3.64
N SER A 195 -19.60 15.73 -4.61
CA SER A 195 -20.05 14.36 -4.88
C SER A 195 -19.83 13.43 -3.68
N LEU A 196 -18.65 13.50 -3.05
CA LEU A 196 -18.34 12.69 -1.85
C LEU A 196 -19.16 13.10 -0.63
N GLU A 197 -19.44 14.39 -0.45
CA GLU A 197 -20.35 14.88 0.59
C GLU A 197 -21.76 14.33 0.37
N ALA A 198 -22.28 14.42 -0.86
CA ALA A 198 -23.59 13.89 -1.21
C ALA A 198 -23.67 12.38 -0.96
N ALA A 199 -22.64 11.62 -1.35
CA ALA A 199 -22.56 10.19 -1.07
C ALA A 199 -22.54 9.87 0.44
N ALA A 200 -21.83 10.65 1.24
CA ALA A 200 -21.80 10.49 2.70
C ALA A 200 -23.17 10.82 3.33
N ARG A 201 -23.85 11.87 2.86
CA ARG A 201 -25.21 12.22 3.30
C ARG A 201 -26.25 11.16 2.93
N VAL A 202 -26.19 10.63 1.70
CA VAL A 202 -27.06 9.54 1.25
C VAL A 202 -26.84 8.30 2.11
N ALA A 203 -25.57 7.94 2.36
CA ALA A 203 -25.24 6.80 3.22
C ALA A 203 -25.82 6.94 4.64
N PHE A 204 -25.80 8.14 5.22
CA PHE A 204 -26.47 8.40 6.50
C PHE A 204 -28.00 8.33 6.41
N ALA A 205 -28.61 8.91 5.38
CA ALA A 205 -30.06 8.88 5.19
C ALA A 205 -30.58 7.44 4.96
N ASP A 206 -29.79 6.58 4.33
CA ASP A 206 -30.14 5.17 4.11
C ASP A 206 -30.13 4.32 5.40
N LEU A 207 -29.60 4.84 6.51
CA LEU A 207 -29.77 4.25 7.84
C LEU A 207 -31.20 4.37 8.37
N ASP A 208 -31.97 5.38 7.93
CA ASP A 208 -33.33 5.63 8.40
C ASP A 208 -34.42 4.85 7.63
N ARG A 209 -34.10 4.37 6.41
CA ARG A 209 -35.12 3.86 5.48
C ARG A 209 -35.52 2.39 5.68
N ASP A 210 -34.60 1.52 6.11
CA ASP A 210 -34.87 0.09 6.30
C ASP A 210 -34.14 -0.49 7.52
N LYS A 211 -34.34 -1.79 7.79
CA LYS A 211 -33.62 -2.54 8.83
C LYS A 211 -32.12 -2.28 8.76
N LEU A 212 -31.57 -1.88 9.91
CA LEU A 212 -30.15 -1.60 10.07
C LEU A 212 -29.33 -2.88 9.86
N THR A 213 -28.29 -2.80 9.02
CA THR A 213 -27.38 -3.92 8.75
C THR A 213 -25.91 -3.49 8.87
N LYS A 214 -25.02 -4.47 9.11
CA LYS A 214 -23.57 -4.28 9.10
C LYS A 214 -23.07 -3.60 7.81
N ALA A 215 -23.63 -3.96 6.67
CA ALA A 215 -23.25 -3.39 5.37
C ALA A 215 -23.57 -1.90 5.27
N LYS A 216 -24.73 -1.47 5.77
CA LYS A 216 -25.13 -0.04 5.79
C LYS A 216 -24.19 0.78 6.67
N ILE A 217 -23.89 0.31 7.88
CA ILE A 217 -22.96 1.01 8.79
C ILE A 217 -21.54 1.06 8.21
N SER A 218 -21.07 -0.05 7.62
CA SER A 218 -19.76 -0.09 6.94
C SER A 218 -19.67 0.89 5.77
N THR A 219 -20.78 1.08 5.05
CA THR A 219 -20.86 2.03 3.93
C THR A 219 -20.74 3.46 4.43
N VAL A 220 -21.41 3.81 5.52
CA VAL A 220 -21.32 5.15 6.15
C VAL A 220 -19.88 5.43 6.60
N ILE A 221 -19.25 4.51 7.34
CA ILE A 221 -17.86 4.66 7.82
C ILE A 221 -16.92 4.95 6.66
N ARG A 222 -17.01 4.19 5.56
CA ARG A 222 -16.16 4.35 4.37
C ARG A 222 -16.45 5.65 3.61
N ALA A 223 -17.72 6.03 3.47
CA ALA A 223 -18.12 7.25 2.77
C ALA A 223 -17.61 8.50 3.50
N VAL A 224 -17.81 8.56 4.82
CA VAL A 224 -17.33 9.67 5.66
C VAL A 224 -15.80 9.74 5.67
N ALA A 225 -15.10 8.61 5.81
CA ALA A 225 -13.63 8.60 5.79
C ALA A 225 -13.06 9.13 4.46
N ARG A 226 -13.64 8.74 3.31
CA ARG A 226 -13.22 9.22 1.99
C ARG A 226 -13.48 10.71 1.79
N TRP A 227 -14.63 11.19 2.26
CA TRP A 227 -14.98 12.61 2.19
C TRP A 227 -14.07 13.44 3.11
N LYS A 228 -13.90 13.04 4.38
CA LYS A 228 -13.04 13.69 5.38
C LYS A 228 -11.61 13.87 4.88
N ALA A 229 -11.00 12.82 4.33
CA ALA A 229 -9.64 12.86 3.81
C ALA A 229 -9.44 13.90 2.68
N LEU A 230 -10.48 14.21 1.90
CA LEU A 230 -10.44 15.24 0.88
C LEU A 230 -10.83 16.62 1.44
N ALA A 231 -11.80 16.66 2.34
CA ALA A 231 -12.33 17.88 2.97
C ALA A 231 -11.30 18.60 3.85
N GLU A 232 -10.47 17.85 4.59
CA GLU A 232 -9.37 18.39 5.41
C GLU A 232 -8.32 19.16 4.58
N VAL A 233 -8.28 18.97 3.26
CA VAL A 233 -7.37 19.69 2.35
C VAL A 233 -7.89 21.11 2.02
N PHE A 234 -9.20 21.33 2.08
CA PHE A 234 -9.82 22.60 1.67
C PHE A 234 -10.10 23.56 2.83
N CYS A 235 -10.10 23.06 4.07
CA CYS A 235 -10.18 23.83 5.32
C CYS A 235 -11.28 24.91 5.36
N ASP A 236 -12.37 24.77 4.62
CA ASP A 236 -13.47 25.73 4.68
C ASP A 236 -14.36 25.47 5.89
N LYS A 237 -14.63 26.54 6.64
CA LYS A 237 -15.36 26.50 7.92
C LYS A 237 -16.66 25.67 7.90
N PRO A 238 -17.59 25.84 6.94
CA PRO A 238 -18.84 25.05 6.93
C PRO A 238 -18.61 23.55 6.67
N THR A 239 -17.62 23.19 5.85
CA THR A 239 -17.27 21.78 5.60
C THR A 239 -16.60 21.17 6.83
N LEU A 240 -15.75 21.93 7.53
CA LEU A 240 -15.15 21.49 8.79
C LEU A 240 -16.20 21.29 9.89
N GLU A 241 -17.19 22.18 10.00
CA GLU A 241 -18.33 22.02 10.92
C GLU A 241 -19.13 20.75 10.59
N LEU A 242 -19.40 20.49 9.31
CA LEU A 242 -20.07 19.26 8.88
C LEU A 242 -19.24 18.00 9.13
N ILE A 243 -17.90 18.07 8.98
CA ILE A 243 -17.00 16.96 9.34
C ILE A 243 -17.14 16.66 10.82
N ILE A 244 -17.12 17.69 11.66
CA ILE A 244 -17.27 17.55 13.12
C ILE A 244 -18.63 16.91 13.42
N ASP A 245 -19.72 17.39 12.83
CA ASP A 245 -21.06 16.83 13.04
C ASP A 245 -21.16 15.35 12.62
N MET A 246 -20.58 14.96 11.46
CA MET A 246 -20.57 13.57 10.99
C MET A 246 -19.63 12.66 11.79
N ASP A 247 -18.49 13.18 12.25
CA ASP A 247 -17.55 12.47 13.13
C ASP A 247 -18.21 12.24 14.49
N ASP A 248 -18.79 13.26 15.11
CA ASP A 248 -19.51 13.16 16.38
C ASP A 248 -20.66 12.15 16.31
N GLU A 249 -21.38 12.12 15.18
CA GLU A 249 -22.48 11.18 15.00
C GLU A 249 -22.00 9.74 14.76
N LEU A 250 -20.88 9.54 14.05
CA LEU A 250 -20.21 8.23 13.98
C LEU A 250 -19.71 7.80 15.36
N ARG A 251 -19.11 8.70 16.15
CA ARG A 251 -18.69 8.43 17.54
C ARG A 251 -19.87 8.02 18.40
N ARG A 252 -21.03 8.66 18.21
CA ARG A 252 -22.29 8.29 18.88
C ARG A 252 -22.74 6.89 18.48
N LEU A 253 -22.73 6.55 17.18
CA LEU A 253 -23.04 5.18 16.72
C LEU A 253 -22.13 4.15 17.37
N MET A 254 -20.83 4.40 17.34
CA MET A 254 -19.83 3.48 17.91
C MET A 254 -19.98 3.35 19.43
N SER A 255 -20.30 4.44 20.13
CA SER A 255 -20.58 4.43 21.57
C SER A 255 -21.83 3.60 21.90
N VAL A 256 -22.92 3.73 21.13
CA VAL A 256 -24.13 2.91 21.29
C VAL A 256 -23.85 1.43 21.04
N LEU A 257 -22.95 1.13 20.10
CA LEU A 257 -22.45 -0.22 19.81
C LEU A 257 -21.41 -0.72 20.84
N GLY A 258 -21.01 0.10 21.82
CA GLY A 258 -20.17 -0.30 22.95
C GLY A 258 -18.67 0.02 22.83
N ALA A 259 -18.25 0.77 21.81
CA ALA A 259 -16.87 1.23 21.65
C ALA A 259 -16.50 2.34 22.66
N LYS A 260 -15.29 2.30 23.23
CA LYS A 260 -14.74 3.41 24.02
C LYS A 260 -14.18 4.49 23.08
N VAL A 261 -15.00 5.47 22.76
CA VAL A 261 -14.61 6.62 21.95
C VAL A 261 -14.32 7.82 22.86
N LYS A 262 -13.26 8.59 22.61
CA LYS A 262 -12.97 9.81 23.38
C LYS A 262 -14.15 10.79 23.26
N SER A 263 -14.66 11.27 24.38
CA SER A 263 -15.69 12.31 24.44
C SER A 263 -15.23 13.57 23.70
N PRO A 264 -16.13 14.30 23.03
CA PRO A 264 -15.78 15.54 22.35
C PRO A 264 -15.12 16.49 23.34
N SER A 265 -14.00 17.10 22.95
CA SER A 265 -13.38 18.17 23.74
C SER A 265 -14.42 19.26 23.97
N SER A 266 -14.55 19.76 25.20
CA SER A 266 -15.52 20.76 25.65
C SER A 266 -15.48 22.14 24.94
N LYS A 267 -14.77 22.23 23.81
CA LYS A 267 -14.65 23.42 22.95
C LYS A 267 -15.39 23.31 21.61
N SER A 268 -15.99 22.17 21.26
CA SER A 268 -16.84 22.05 20.07
C SER A 268 -18.32 22.21 20.44
N GLN A 269 -18.89 23.39 20.16
CA GLN A 269 -20.34 23.55 20.13
C GLN A 269 -20.88 22.77 18.93
N SER A 270 -21.23 21.49 19.12
CA SER A 270 -21.98 20.75 18.11
C SER A 270 -23.37 21.37 17.98
N SER A 271 -23.91 21.42 16.76
CA SER A 271 -25.17 22.12 16.46
C SER A 271 -26.42 21.44 17.06
N GLY A 272 -26.26 20.35 17.82
CA GLY A 272 -27.35 19.57 18.41
C GLY A 272 -28.27 18.90 17.39
N LYS A 273 -28.01 19.05 16.08
CA LYS A 273 -28.85 18.56 15.00
C LYS A 273 -28.48 17.11 14.68
N ARG A 274 -29.35 16.17 15.06
CA ARG A 274 -29.23 14.77 14.63
C ARG A 274 -29.28 14.68 13.11
N LEU A 275 -28.29 14.03 12.51
CA LEU A 275 -28.23 13.82 11.06
C LEU A 275 -29.17 12.70 10.58
N TYR A 276 -29.61 11.81 11.49
CA TYR A 276 -30.54 10.71 11.22
C TYR A 276 -31.27 10.28 12.51
N HIS A 277 -32.32 9.46 12.40
CA HIS A 277 -33.17 9.02 13.50
C HIS A 277 -33.13 7.49 13.69
N VAL A 278 -31.99 6.95 14.10
CA VAL A 278 -31.88 5.53 14.49
C VAL A 278 -32.02 5.41 16.00
N GLU A 279 -33.03 4.66 16.45
CA GLU A 279 -33.22 4.33 17.87
C GLU A 279 -32.11 3.40 18.38
N SER A 280 -31.70 3.60 19.63
CA SER A 280 -30.67 2.77 20.29
C SER A 280 -31.07 1.28 20.40
N THR A 281 -32.36 0.98 20.36
CA THR A 281 -32.97 -0.35 20.29
C THR A 281 -32.69 -1.04 18.95
N ALA A 282 -32.75 -0.31 17.82
CA ALA A 282 -32.44 -0.82 16.49
C ALA A 282 -30.95 -1.13 16.30
N LEU A 283 -30.06 -0.35 16.93
CA LEU A 283 -28.61 -0.62 16.95
C LEU A 283 -28.26 -1.89 17.73
N ARG A 284 -28.99 -2.20 18.80
CA ARG A 284 -28.86 -3.45 19.56
C ARG A 284 -29.42 -4.67 18.82
N SER A 285 -30.17 -4.47 17.73
CA SER A 285 -30.71 -5.54 16.89
C SER A 285 -29.71 -6.14 15.89
N LEU A 286 -28.48 -5.58 15.82
CA LEU A 286 -27.29 -6.25 15.27
C LEU A 286 -26.92 -7.41 16.21
N ALA A 287 -27.70 -8.47 16.13
CA ALA A 287 -27.91 -9.47 17.19
C ALA A 287 -26.69 -10.34 17.55
N LYS A 288 -25.52 -10.13 16.91
CA LYS A 288 -24.31 -10.92 17.13
C LYS A 288 -23.16 -10.01 17.56
N GLN A 289 -22.56 -10.35 18.70
CA GLN A 289 -21.39 -9.65 19.25
C GLN A 289 -20.25 -9.54 18.21
N GLU A 290 -20.07 -10.58 17.38
CA GLU A 290 -19.09 -10.58 16.27
C GLU A 290 -19.33 -9.48 15.22
N GLU A 291 -20.60 -9.22 14.87
CA GLU A 291 -20.94 -8.18 13.90
C GLU A 291 -20.67 -6.77 14.47
N VAL A 292 -20.91 -6.61 15.77
CA VAL A 292 -20.62 -5.38 16.50
C VAL A 292 -19.12 -5.13 16.56
N ASP A 293 -18.33 -6.15 16.93
CA ASP A 293 -16.88 -6.04 17.02
C ASP A 293 -16.25 -5.73 15.65
N ASP A 294 -16.73 -6.33 14.57
CA ASP A 294 -16.28 -6.03 13.20
C ASP A 294 -16.51 -4.57 12.80
N ILE A 295 -17.67 -4.01 13.15
CA ILE A 295 -18.01 -2.62 12.86
C ILE A 295 -17.10 -1.67 13.64
N ILE A 296 -16.85 -1.98 14.92
CA ILE A 296 -15.95 -1.20 15.78
C ILE A 296 -14.52 -1.25 15.23
N ASN A 297 -14.06 -2.42 14.79
CA ASN A 297 -12.73 -2.60 14.21
C ASN A 297 -12.59 -1.81 12.90
N LEU A 298 -13.59 -1.86 12.03
CA LEU A 298 -13.64 -1.07 10.79
C LEU A 298 -13.60 0.43 11.08
N TYR A 299 -14.36 0.91 12.07
CA TYR A 299 -14.31 2.31 12.47
C TYR A 299 -12.93 2.72 13.00
N ASN A 300 -12.33 1.91 13.88
CA ASN A 300 -11.02 2.17 14.45
C ASN A 300 -9.94 2.23 13.35
N GLU A 301 -10.03 1.39 12.31
CA GLU A 301 -9.13 1.40 11.16
C GLU A 301 -9.10 2.75 10.44
N PHE A 302 -10.28 3.37 10.21
CA PHE A 302 -10.38 4.62 9.46
C PHE A 302 -10.21 5.88 10.33
N PHE A 303 -10.60 5.84 11.61
CA PHE A 303 -10.77 7.05 12.42
C PHE A 303 -9.82 7.16 13.63
N ASN A 304 -9.17 6.07 14.07
CA ASN A 304 -8.19 6.11 15.17
C ASN A 304 -6.72 6.11 14.73
N VAL A 305 -6.45 5.95 13.43
CA VAL A 305 -5.10 6.11 12.87
C VAL A 305 -4.87 7.60 12.62
N SER A 306 -3.88 8.21 13.29
CA SER A 306 -3.42 9.56 12.93
C SER A 306 -2.95 9.54 11.48
N THR A 307 -3.74 10.11 10.59
CA THR A 307 -3.41 10.34 9.18
C THR A 307 -2.24 11.31 9.12
N GLY A 308 -1.02 10.78 9.26
CA GLY A 308 0.16 11.46 8.75
C GLY A 308 -0.05 11.73 7.26
N GLN A 309 0.36 12.91 6.80
CA GLN A 309 0.13 13.50 5.48
C GLN A 309 0.53 12.65 4.25
N ASP A 310 0.99 11.40 4.44
CA ASP A 310 1.37 10.45 3.40
C ASP A 310 0.38 9.27 3.23
N GLY A 311 -0.76 9.29 3.93
CA GLY A 311 -1.80 8.27 3.82
C GLY A 311 -2.57 8.36 2.50
N GLN A 312 -1.99 7.91 1.38
CA GLN A 312 -2.80 7.61 0.21
C GLN A 312 -3.83 6.52 0.60
N PRO A 313 -5.12 6.74 0.34
CA PRO A 313 -6.12 5.71 0.56
C PRO A 313 -5.76 4.48 -0.28
N ILE A 314 -5.90 3.29 0.32
CA ILE A 314 -5.74 2.01 -0.36
C ILE A 314 -6.75 1.97 -1.51
N VAL A 315 -6.26 2.17 -2.73
CA VAL A 315 -7.01 1.88 -3.95
C VAL A 315 -6.51 0.54 -4.45
N ASP A 316 -7.07 -0.54 -3.89
CA ASP A 316 -7.10 -1.83 -4.56
C ASP A 316 -7.88 -1.64 -5.87
N PHE A 317 -7.14 -1.66 -6.98
CA PHE A 317 -7.47 -2.21 -8.32
C PHE A 317 -6.33 -1.90 -9.31
N ALA A 318 -5.07 -2.05 -8.91
CA ALA A 318 -4.06 -2.31 -9.93
C ALA A 318 -4.26 -3.77 -10.38
N PRO A 319 -4.35 -4.06 -11.69
CA PRO A 319 -4.42 -5.45 -12.14
C PRO A 319 -3.21 -6.19 -11.58
N LEU A 320 -3.47 -7.37 -11.03
CA LEU A 320 -2.44 -8.25 -10.51
C LEU A 320 -1.35 -8.39 -11.56
N LEU A 321 -0.10 -8.18 -11.14
CA LEU A 321 1.02 -8.52 -11.99
C LEU A 321 0.98 -10.03 -12.23
N SER A 322 0.63 -10.46 -13.44
CA SER A 322 0.69 -11.85 -13.88
C SER A 322 2.16 -12.26 -14.15
N ILE A 323 2.96 -12.19 -13.08
CA ILE A 323 4.38 -12.53 -13.08
C ILE A 323 4.59 -13.73 -12.16
N PRO A 324 5.30 -14.76 -12.63
CA PRO A 324 5.64 -15.90 -11.80
C PRO A 324 6.54 -15.50 -10.62
N PHE A 325 6.21 -15.95 -9.42
CA PHE A 325 7.03 -15.78 -8.20
C PHE A 325 6.79 -16.93 -7.23
N GLY A 326 7.82 -17.73 -6.97
CA GLY A 326 7.64 -19.00 -6.27
C GLY A 326 6.96 -20.04 -7.18
N GLU A 327 7.32 -20.07 -8.46
CA GLU A 327 7.02 -21.22 -9.32
C GLU A 327 7.88 -22.43 -8.93
N PRO A 328 7.40 -23.67 -9.21
CA PRO A 328 8.14 -24.90 -8.95
C PRO A 328 9.57 -24.86 -9.49
N VAL A 329 10.52 -25.31 -8.68
CA VAL A 329 11.92 -25.52 -9.07
C VAL A 329 12.09 -27.01 -9.33
N ASP A 330 12.54 -27.39 -10.52
CA ASP A 330 12.68 -28.79 -10.95
C ASP A 330 11.39 -29.64 -10.79
N GLY A 331 10.23 -29.00 -10.90
CA GLY A 331 8.91 -29.64 -10.79
C GLY A 331 8.40 -29.86 -9.36
N ALA A 332 9.17 -29.50 -8.33
CA ALA A 332 8.74 -29.52 -6.93
C ALA A 332 8.26 -28.14 -6.47
N ASP A 333 7.19 -28.10 -5.68
CA ASP A 333 6.65 -26.87 -5.10
C ASP A 333 7.69 -26.20 -4.17
N PRO A 334 7.91 -24.88 -4.29
CA PRO A 334 8.95 -24.22 -3.51
C PRO A 334 8.71 -24.34 -2.01
N GLY A 335 9.78 -24.65 -1.29
CA GLY A 335 9.80 -24.76 0.15
C GLY A 335 9.49 -26.16 0.67
N VAL A 336 8.86 -27.05 -0.09
CA VAL A 336 8.46 -28.40 0.36
C VAL A 336 9.10 -29.52 -0.46
N GLU A 337 10.24 -29.26 -1.08
CA GLU A 337 10.91 -30.17 -2.00
C GLU A 337 11.29 -31.48 -1.31
N MET A 338 11.79 -31.42 -0.07
CA MET A 338 12.11 -32.61 0.73
C MET A 338 10.84 -33.35 1.16
N GLU A 339 9.85 -32.59 1.64
CA GLU A 339 8.60 -33.12 2.18
C GLU A 339 7.72 -33.79 1.10
N SER A 340 7.91 -33.41 -0.18
CA SER A 340 7.24 -34.00 -1.34
C SER A 340 7.37 -35.53 -1.43
N THR A 341 8.44 -36.09 -0.87
CA THR A 341 8.71 -37.54 -0.88
C THR A 341 8.27 -38.25 0.41
N MET A 342 7.74 -37.52 1.38
CA MET A 342 7.42 -38.04 2.71
C MET A 342 5.93 -38.35 2.86
N THR A 343 5.63 -39.51 3.44
CA THR A 343 4.26 -39.87 3.81
C THR A 343 3.76 -39.00 4.97
N PRO A 344 2.42 -38.83 5.15
CA PRO A 344 1.85 -38.13 6.29
C PRO A 344 2.32 -38.70 7.63
N GLN A 345 2.51 -40.02 7.72
CA GLN A 345 2.97 -40.71 8.92
C GLN A 345 4.42 -40.34 9.25
N ASN A 346 5.30 -40.28 8.25
CA ASN A 346 6.70 -39.86 8.46
C ASN A 346 6.78 -38.39 8.87
N LEU A 347 6.01 -37.51 8.21
CA LEU A 347 5.95 -36.09 8.58
C LEU A 347 5.47 -35.91 10.03
N ALA A 348 4.39 -36.57 10.40
CA ALA A 348 3.86 -36.54 11.76
C ALA A 348 4.85 -37.13 12.79
N HIS A 349 5.53 -38.23 12.45
CA HIS A 349 6.54 -38.84 13.30
C HIS A 349 7.71 -37.89 13.56
N ASN A 350 8.24 -37.25 12.51
CA ASN A 350 9.34 -36.28 12.62
C ASN A 350 8.95 -35.06 13.47
N LEU A 351 7.69 -34.65 13.40
CA LEU A 351 7.10 -33.59 14.22
C LEU A 351 6.74 -34.05 15.65
N GLY A 352 6.90 -35.34 15.99
CA GLY A 352 6.59 -35.88 17.31
C GLY A 352 5.08 -35.96 17.61
N PHE A 353 4.24 -35.97 16.57
CA PHE A 353 2.78 -35.99 16.67
C PHE A 353 2.24 -37.40 16.89
N SER A 354 1.41 -37.56 17.92
CA SER A 354 0.72 -38.82 18.21
C SER A 354 -0.59 -38.90 17.42
N GLY A 355 -0.71 -39.88 16.52
CA GLY A 355 -1.93 -40.04 15.70
C GLY A 355 -2.10 -38.96 14.63
N GLY A 356 -1.02 -38.31 14.21
CA GLY A 356 -1.04 -37.31 13.13
C GLY A 356 -1.37 -35.87 13.57
N LEU A 357 -1.58 -35.63 14.86
CA LEU A 357 -1.90 -34.30 15.41
C LEU A 357 -0.95 -33.90 16.56
N PRO A 358 -0.73 -32.59 16.78
CA PRO A 358 -0.10 -32.08 18.00
C PRO A 358 -0.81 -32.57 19.26
N LEU A 359 -0.05 -32.80 20.34
CA LEU A 359 -0.59 -33.20 21.63
C LEU A 359 -1.67 -32.25 22.15
N LEU A 360 -1.48 -30.95 21.92
CA LEU A 360 -2.35 -29.87 22.39
C LEU A 360 -3.62 -29.69 21.55
N PHE A 361 -3.78 -30.43 20.45
CA PHE A 361 -4.97 -30.32 19.60
C PHE A 361 -6.15 -31.14 20.13
N ASN A 362 -7.35 -30.64 19.88
CA ASN A 362 -8.59 -31.39 19.98
C ASN A 362 -8.54 -32.57 19.00
N ARG A 363 -9.22 -33.66 19.37
CA ARG A 363 -9.33 -34.85 18.50
C ARG A 363 -10.48 -34.75 17.52
N TYR A 364 -11.50 -33.97 17.85
CA TYR A 364 -12.73 -33.88 17.08
C TYR A 364 -13.19 -32.42 16.93
N ARG A 365 -13.96 -32.16 15.88
CA ARG A 365 -14.60 -30.87 15.56
C ARG A 365 -16.06 -31.08 15.20
N HIS A 366 -16.88 -30.07 15.46
CA HIS A 366 -18.30 -30.09 15.11
C HIS A 366 -18.52 -29.49 13.71
N VAL A 367 -19.37 -30.10 12.88
CA VAL A 367 -19.65 -29.62 11.51
C VAL A 367 -20.39 -28.28 11.51
N GLY A 368 -21.29 -28.07 12.48
CA GLY A 368 -22.06 -26.84 12.66
C GLY A 368 -21.36 -25.70 13.42
N GLY A 369 -20.07 -25.84 13.77
CA GLY A 369 -19.28 -24.74 14.35
C GLY A 369 -19.29 -24.57 15.87
N LEU A 370 -19.84 -25.53 16.64
CA LEU A 370 -19.65 -25.61 18.09
C LEU A 370 -18.19 -25.96 18.42
N VAL A 371 -17.65 -25.41 19.49
CA VAL A 371 -16.27 -25.68 19.93
C VAL A 371 -16.21 -26.25 21.35
N PRO A 372 -15.17 -27.04 21.69
CA PRO A 372 -15.00 -27.60 23.05
C PRO A 372 -14.89 -26.56 24.17
N TRP A 373 -14.69 -25.29 23.81
CA TRP A 373 -14.56 -24.15 24.72
C TRP A 373 -15.93 -23.57 25.12
N ASP A 374 -17.00 -23.94 24.41
CA ASP A 374 -18.34 -23.47 24.71
C ASP A 374 -18.88 -24.16 25.96
N SER A 375 -19.55 -23.40 26.83
CA SER A 375 -20.12 -23.92 28.06
C SER A 375 -21.13 -25.03 27.78
N GLY A 376 -20.97 -26.17 28.45
CA GLY A 376 -21.84 -27.34 28.28
C GLY A 376 -21.54 -28.21 27.04
N CYS A 377 -20.54 -27.87 26.24
CA CYS A 377 -20.21 -28.63 25.03
C CYS A 377 -19.08 -29.67 25.21
N SER A 378 -18.45 -29.75 26.39
CA SER A 378 -17.27 -30.62 26.62
C SER A 378 -17.53 -32.11 26.33
N GLY A 379 -18.65 -32.66 26.79
CA GLY A 379 -19.01 -34.07 26.56
C GLY A 379 -19.39 -34.42 25.12
N LEU A 380 -19.67 -33.41 24.27
CA LEU A 380 -20.03 -33.60 22.86
C LEU A 380 -18.84 -34.16 22.05
N PHE A 381 -17.62 -33.86 22.47
CA PHE A 381 -16.38 -34.18 21.74
C PHE A 381 -15.67 -35.43 22.28
N ASP A 382 -16.31 -36.23 23.14
CA ASP A 382 -15.69 -37.44 23.68
C ASP A 382 -15.64 -38.58 22.65
N LYS A 383 -16.62 -38.62 21.74
CA LYS A 383 -16.79 -39.69 20.73
C LYS A 383 -17.25 -39.10 19.40
N PRO A 384 -16.89 -39.74 18.26
CA PRO A 384 -17.36 -39.31 16.95
C PRO A 384 -18.89 -39.53 16.82
N SER A 385 -19.55 -38.65 16.08
CA SER A 385 -20.98 -38.72 15.75
C SER A 385 -21.22 -38.18 14.34
N SER A 386 -22.49 -38.13 13.87
CA SER A 386 -22.84 -37.51 12.57
C SER A 386 -22.33 -36.07 12.44
N ASP A 387 -22.38 -35.33 13.55
CA ASP A 387 -22.07 -33.90 13.59
C ASP A 387 -20.68 -33.61 14.17
N VAL A 388 -19.97 -34.65 14.66
CA VAL A 388 -18.65 -34.56 15.29
C VAL A 388 -17.66 -35.44 14.53
N LEU A 389 -16.78 -34.78 13.78
CA LEU A 389 -15.80 -35.43 12.90
C LEU A 389 -14.39 -35.37 13.50
N PRO A 390 -13.53 -36.37 13.25
CA PRO A 390 -12.14 -36.31 13.66
C PRO A 390 -11.41 -35.14 12.97
N ILE A 391 -10.58 -34.42 13.71
CA ILE A 391 -9.65 -33.46 13.14
C ILE A 391 -8.52 -34.24 12.47
N GLN A 392 -8.18 -33.88 11.23
CA GLN A 392 -7.05 -34.44 10.51
C GLN A 392 -6.35 -33.32 9.76
N LEU A 393 -5.02 -33.29 9.84
CA LEU A 393 -4.21 -32.41 9.01
C LEU A 393 -4.02 -33.06 7.65
N HIS A 394 -4.27 -32.30 6.59
CA HIS A 394 -3.96 -32.75 5.24
C HIS A 394 -2.44 -32.89 5.06
N TRP A 395 -2.02 -33.72 4.11
CA TRP A 395 -0.59 -33.91 3.82
C TRP A 395 0.16 -32.60 3.60
N HIS A 396 -0.40 -31.68 2.80
CA HIS A 396 0.23 -30.39 2.55
C HIS A 396 0.36 -29.55 3.83
N GLN A 397 -0.59 -29.63 4.76
CA GLN A 397 -0.49 -28.91 6.03
C GLN A 397 0.66 -29.47 6.89
N LEU A 398 0.79 -30.80 6.98
CA LEU A 398 1.91 -31.45 7.67
C LEU A 398 3.25 -31.13 7.01
N ALA A 399 3.32 -31.21 5.68
CA ALA A 399 4.52 -30.90 4.90
C ALA A 399 4.96 -29.44 5.09
N GLY A 400 3.99 -28.51 5.10
CA GLY A 400 4.26 -27.09 5.30
C GLY A 400 4.82 -26.82 6.70
N VAL A 401 4.20 -27.39 7.74
CA VAL A 401 4.68 -27.24 9.12
C VAL A 401 6.04 -27.89 9.31
N HIS A 402 6.26 -29.11 8.82
CA HIS A 402 7.56 -29.77 8.87
C HIS A 402 8.64 -28.92 8.21
N SER A 403 8.36 -28.36 7.03
CA SER A 403 9.27 -27.47 6.32
C SER A 403 9.58 -26.20 7.12
N ILE A 404 8.56 -25.55 7.71
CA ILE A 404 8.74 -24.38 8.58
C ILE A 404 9.70 -24.72 9.73
N ILE A 405 9.50 -25.84 10.42
CA ILE A 405 10.37 -26.24 11.54
C ILE A 405 11.78 -26.56 11.06
N ARG A 406 11.92 -27.47 10.09
CA ARG A 406 13.22 -27.92 9.57
C ARG A 406 14.11 -26.78 9.07
N ARG A 407 13.52 -25.76 8.45
CA ARG A 407 14.29 -24.63 7.87
C ARG A 407 14.73 -23.60 8.90
N ASN A 408 14.01 -23.50 10.02
CA ASN A 408 14.31 -22.53 11.07
C ASN A 408 15.18 -23.09 12.20
N PHE A 409 15.09 -24.39 12.46
CA PHE A 409 15.99 -25.05 13.39
C PHE A 409 17.32 -25.42 12.72
N THR A 410 18.41 -25.42 13.49
CA THR A 410 19.78 -25.71 13.03
C THR A 410 20.53 -26.67 13.96
N PRO A 411 21.55 -27.37 13.43
CA PRO A 411 22.47 -28.17 14.25
C PRO A 411 23.28 -27.33 15.24
N GLU A 412 23.60 -26.09 14.85
CA GLU A 412 24.43 -25.16 15.63
C GLU A 412 23.69 -23.84 15.90
N ALA A 413 24.10 -23.16 16.98
CA ALA A 413 23.59 -21.83 17.32
C ALA A 413 23.97 -20.82 16.23
N SER A 414 23.03 -19.96 15.82
CA SER A 414 23.29 -18.94 14.80
C SER A 414 22.43 -17.70 15.01
N PHE A 415 23.09 -16.59 15.36
CA PHE A 415 22.48 -15.25 15.40
C PHE A 415 22.02 -14.78 14.02
N GLU A 416 22.89 -15.01 13.03
CA GLU A 416 22.88 -14.43 11.69
C GLU A 416 21.91 -15.13 10.72
N LYS A 417 21.32 -16.27 11.09
CA LYS A 417 20.43 -17.04 10.22
C LYS A 417 19.02 -16.46 10.30
N CYS A 418 18.42 -16.21 9.14
CA CYS A 418 17.01 -15.83 9.02
C CYS A 418 16.12 -16.86 9.74
N ARG A 419 15.12 -16.38 10.49
CA ARG A 419 14.15 -17.20 11.23
C ARG A 419 12.70 -16.95 10.78
N GLY A 420 12.54 -16.40 9.58
CA GLY A 420 11.25 -16.14 8.97
C GLY A 420 10.97 -17.03 7.78
N ILE A 421 9.68 -17.34 7.59
CA ILE A 421 9.16 -18.05 6.41
C ILE A 421 8.00 -17.25 5.83
N LEU A 422 8.00 -17.11 4.50
CA LEU A 422 6.87 -16.63 3.72
C LEU A 422 5.98 -17.81 3.32
N LEU A 423 4.81 -17.93 3.95
CA LEU A 423 3.77 -18.88 3.59
C LEU A 423 2.85 -18.26 2.52
N ALA A 424 3.18 -18.54 1.27
CA ALA A 424 2.54 -18.03 0.06
C ALA A 424 1.58 -19.04 -0.60
N ASP A 425 1.03 -19.97 0.16
CA ASP A 425 0.02 -20.91 -0.31
C ASP A 425 -1.23 -20.18 -0.81
N GLU A 426 -1.85 -20.73 -1.86
CA GLU A 426 -3.13 -20.28 -2.40
C GLU A 426 -4.25 -20.27 -1.32
N VAL A 427 -5.29 -19.49 -1.57
CA VAL A 427 -6.48 -19.45 -0.71
C VAL A 427 -7.12 -20.85 -0.65
N GLY A 428 -7.52 -21.28 0.54
CA GLY A 428 -8.15 -22.59 0.75
C GLY A 428 -7.21 -23.72 1.20
N LEU A 429 -5.89 -23.57 1.11
CA LEU A 429 -4.91 -24.57 1.57
C LEU A 429 -4.66 -24.59 3.10
N GLY A 430 -5.48 -23.88 3.88
CA GLY A 430 -5.44 -23.94 5.34
C GLY A 430 -4.21 -23.31 6.01
N LYS A 431 -3.79 -22.12 5.56
CA LYS A 431 -2.69 -21.34 6.19
C LYS A 431 -2.89 -21.13 7.70
N THR A 432 -4.13 -20.85 8.12
CA THR A 432 -4.52 -20.71 9.53
C THR A 432 -4.22 -21.97 10.35
N PHE A 433 -4.55 -23.16 9.81
CA PHE A 433 -4.26 -24.43 10.46
C PHE A 433 -2.76 -24.70 10.55
N GLN A 434 -2.00 -24.37 9.51
CA GLN A 434 -0.54 -24.50 9.52
C GLN A 434 0.09 -23.60 10.60
N ALA A 435 -0.34 -22.34 10.73
CA ALA A 435 0.10 -21.43 11.77
C ALA A 435 -0.25 -21.92 13.18
N GLY A 436 -1.49 -22.37 13.40
CA GLY A 436 -1.92 -22.96 14.68
C GLY A 436 -1.13 -24.23 15.04
N THR A 437 -0.81 -25.06 14.05
CA THR A 437 -0.01 -26.29 14.23
C THR A 437 1.44 -25.95 14.58
N MET A 438 2.03 -24.94 13.94
CA MET A 438 3.36 -24.42 14.29
C MET A 438 3.41 -23.92 15.73
N ILE A 439 2.41 -23.15 16.16
CA ILE A 439 2.31 -22.64 17.54
C ILE A 439 2.25 -23.83 18.53
N ALA A 440 1.36 -24.79 18.30
CA ALA A 440 1.22 -25.96 19.16
C ALA A 440 2.49 -26.81 19.22
N PHE A 441 3.21 -26.95 18.09
CA PHE A 441 4.50 -27.63 18.05
C PHE A 441 5.55 -26.92 18.91
N LEU A 442 5.71 -25.59 18.77
CA LEU A 442 6.68 -24.83 19.55
C LEU A 442 6.40 -24.90 21.06
N SER A 443 5.12 -24.80 21.46
CA SER A 443 4.73 -24.97 22.85
C SER A 443 4.98 -26.39 23.37
N ASP A 444 4.76 -27.42 22.55
CA ASP A 444 5.10 -28.82 22.91
C ASP A 444 6.60 -29.00 23.15
N VAL A 445 7.46 -28.39 22.32
CA VAL A 445 8.91 -28.40 22.53
C VAL A 445 9.28 -27.75 23.85
N VAL A 446 8.77 -26.54 24.15
CA VAL A 446 9.03 -25.85 25.43
C VAL A 446 8.62 -26.72 26.62
N MET A 447 7.43 -27.33 26.57
CA MET A 447 6.94 -28.19 27.65
C MET A 447 7.80 -29.45 27.84
N ARG A 448 8.24 -30.08 26.73
CA ARG A 448 9.10 -31.26 26.79
C ARG A 448 10.46 -30.93 27.36
N GLN A 449 11.06 -29.81 26.95
CA GLN A 449 12.34 -29.33 27.49
C GLN A 449 12.24 -29.08 28.99
N ALA A 450 11.21 -28.35 29.44
CA ALA A 450 11.00 -28.06 30.86
C ALA A 450 10.77 -29.32 31.72
N ARG A 451 10.27 -30.41 31.13
CA ARG A 451 9.98 -31.68 31.81
C ARG A 451 11.03 -32.77 31.57
N GLY A 452 12.08 -32.50 30.81
CA GLY A 452 13.08 -33.50 30.42
C GLY A 452 12.52 -34.67 29.60
N LEU A 453 11.46 -34.44 28.82
CA LEU A 453 10.83 -35.46 27.97
C LEU A 453 11.55 -35.57 26.61
N PRO A 454 11.44 -36.72 25.91
CA PRO A 454 12.01 -36.88 24.57
C PRO A 454 11.49 -35.83 23.59
N LEU A 455 12.42 -35.18 22.88
CA LEU A 455 12.12 -34.17 21.87
C LEU A 455 11.71 -34.82 20.53
N PRO A 456 10.92 -34.12 19.70
CA PRO A 456 10.62 -34.57 18.34
C PRO A 456 11.89 -34.83 17.52
N PRO A 457 11.94 -35.86 16.64
CA PRO A 457 13.12 -36.18 15.84
C PRO A 457 13.72 -34.99 15.10
N VAL A 458 12.88 -34.13 14.50
CA VAL A 458 13.35 -32.94 13.76
C VAL A 458 14.14 -31.96 14.64
N ILE A 459 13.87 -31.93 15.95
CA ILE A 459 14.56 -31.09 16.94
C ILE A 459 15.79 -31.79 17.49
N VAL A 460 15.78 -33.12 17.60
CA VAL A 460 16.99 -33.88 17.99
C VAL A 460 18.10 -33.64 16.97
N ASP A 461 17.75 -33.70 15.68
CA ASP A 461 18.70 -33.48 14.58
C ASP A 461 19.13 -32.00 14.47
N ASN A 462 18.23 -31.08 14.81
CA ASN A 462 18.43 -29.63 14.71
C ASN A 462 17.96 -28.94 15.99
N PRO A 463 18.79 -28.89 17.06
CA PRO A 463 18.31 -28.48 18.38
C PRO A 463 18.24 -26.97 18.59
N TYR A 464 18.78 -26.14 17.69
CA TYR A 464 18.85 -24.69 17.89
C TYR A 464 17.82 -23.93 17.06
N LEU A 465 17.03 -23.06 17.69
CA LEU A 465 16.26 -22.02 17.01
C LEU A 465 16.96 -20.68 17.20
N GLY A 466 17.76 -20.28 16.21
CA GLY A 466 18.67 -19.15 16.37
C GLY A 466 19.76 -19.48 17.39
N GLU A 467 19.79 -18.76 18.50
CA GLU A 467 20.73 -19.02 19.60
C GLU A 467 20.14 -19.92 20.70
N HIS A 468 18.85 -20.22 20.61
CA HIS A 468 18.12 -20.92 21.66
C HIS A 468 18.15 -22.43 21.43
N ARG A 469 18.95 -23.15 22.23
CA ARG A 469 18.83 -24.61 22.37
C ARG A 469 17.62 -24.97 23.22
N GLU A 470 17.47 -24.29 24.34
CA GLU A 470 16.28 -24.34 25.20
C GLU A 470 15.39 -23.14 24.84
N LEU A 471 14.16 -23.43 24.42
CA LEU A 471 13.23 -22.39 24.01
C LEU A 471 12.64 -21.71 25.24
N PRO A 472 12.61 -20.36 25.28
CA PRO A 472 12.01 -19.65 26.40
C PRO A 472 10.48 -19.79 26.36
N ALA A 473 9.86 -19.84 27.54
CA ALA A 473 8.40 -19.86 27.71
C ALA A 473 7.79 -18.47 27.44
N LEU A 474 7.80 -18.04 26.18
CA LEU A 474 7.25 -16.77 25.71
C LEU A 474 5.90 -16.98 24.99
N PRO A 475 5.01 -15.97 25.00
CA PRO A 475 3.73 -16.03 24.28
C PRO A 475 3.90 -16.03 22.76
N HIS A 476 2.83 -16.35 22.04
CA HIS A 476 2.72 -16.25 20.59
C HIS A 476 1.83 -15.06 20.20
N LEU A 477 2.19 -14.34 19.13
CA LEU A 477 1.40 -13.24 18.58
C LEU A 477 0.90 -13.59 17.17
N ILE A 478 -0.38 -13.34 16.92
CA ILE A 478 -1.01 -13.46 15.61
C ILE A 478 -1.57 -12.09 15.27
N VAL A 479 -1.21 -11.59 14.10
CA VAL A 479 -1.58 -10.26 13.60
C VAL A 479 -2.43 -10.44 12.37
N VAL A 480 -3.64 -9.90 12.40
CA VAL A 480 -4.66 -10.16 11.37
C VAL A 480 -5.45 -8.88 11.03
N PRO A 481 -6.09 -8.80 9.85
CA PRO A 481 -7.09 -7.77 9.59
C PRO A 481 -8.19 -7.78 10.66
N GLY A 482 -8.71 -6.60 11.03
CA GLY A 482 -9.67 -6.47 12.14
C GLY A 482 -10.94 -7.33 11.99
N THR A 483 -11.36 -7.59 10.75
CA THR A 483 -12.50 -8.46 10.42
C THR A 483 -12.23 -9.96 10.56
N LEU A 484 -10.97 -10.36 10.75
CA LEU A 484 -10.57 -11.77 10.91
C LEU A 484 -10.28 -12.14 12.37
N LEU A 485 -10.38 -11.20 13.32
CA LEU A 485 -10.13 -11.46 14.74
C LEU A 485 -11.00 -12.60 15.29
N GLY A 486 -12.33 -12.48 15.14
CA GLY A 486 -13.27 -13.50 15.63
C GLY A 486 -13.13 -14.84 14.90
N GLN A 487 -12.79 -14.82 13.60
CA GLN A 487 -12.52 -16.03 12.84
C GLN A 487 -11.30 -16.76 13.38
N TRP A 488 -10.18 -16.05 13.59
CA TRP A 488 -8.96 -16.65 14.14
C TRP A 488 -9.16 -17.18 15.56
N GLU A 489 -9.87 -16.45 16.42
CA GLU A 489 -10.20 -16.93 17.76
C GLU A 489 -11.01 -18.24 17.71
N ARG A 490 -12.03 -18.30 16.86
CA ARG A 490 -12.85 -19.51 16.70
C ARG A 490 -12.04 -20.69 16.17
N GLU A 491 -11.23 -20.49 15.14
CA GLU A 491 -10.40 -21.56 14.55
C GLU A 491 -9.39 -22.10 15.57
N LEU A 492 -8.77 -21.24 16.38
CA LEU A 492 -7.90 -21.68 17.47
C LEU A 492 -8.67 -22.48 18.54
N LYS A 493 -9.91 -22.10 18.87
CA LYS A 493 -10.76 -22.87 19.78
C LYS A 493 -11.20 -24.22 19.21
N VAL A 494 -11.41 -24.31 17.89
CA VAL A 494 -11.62 -25.60 17.20
C VAL A 494 -10.37 -26.47 17.34
N LEU A 495 -9.18 -25.91 17.10
CA LEU A 495 -7.92 -26.64 17.06
C LEU A 495 -7.40 -27.04 18.43
N LEU A 496 -7.36 -26.13 19.40
CA LEU A 496 -6.65 -26.27 20.66
C LEU A 496 -7.55 -26.78 21.77
N LYS A 497 -7.02 -27.65 22.63
CA LYS A 497 -7.74 -28.17 23.80
C LYS A 497 -8.04 -27.06 24.81
N PRO A 498 -9.25 -27.01 25.40
CA PRO A 498 -9.53 -26.14 26.53
C PRO A 498 -8.50 -26.35 27.66
N GLY A 499 -7.98 -25.25 28.23
CA GLY A 499 -6.97 -25.27 29.28
C GLY A 499 -5.55 -25.65 28.83
N SER A 500 -5.32 -25.88 27.52
CA SER A 500 -3.95 -26.06 26.99
C SER A 500 -3.26 -24.74 26.66
N PHE A 501 -4.04 -23.71 26.33
CA PHE A 501 -3.61 -22.36 26.02
C PHE A 501 -4.58 -21.35 26.64
N ASP A 502 -4.10 -20.13 26.88
CA ASP A 502 -4.98 -18.97 27.02
C ASP A 502 -4.92 -18.15 25.72
N ILE A 503 -6.10 -17.80 25.18
CA ILE A 503 -6.25 -17.02 23.95
C ILE A 503 -6.78 -15.64 24.33
N PHE A 504 -6.04 -14.60 23.96
CA PHE A 504 -6.39 -13.21 24.24
C PHE A 504 -6.56 -12.43 22.94
N VAL A 505 -7.62 -11.63 22.85
CA VAL A 505 -7.81 -10.69 21.75
C VAL A 505 -7.33 -9.31 22.20
N TYR A 506 -6.31 -8.80 21.52
CA TYR A 506 -5.72 -7.49 21.77
C TYR A 506 -6.23 -6.47 20.75
N GLY A 507 -6.67 -5.32 21.24
CA GLY A 507 -7.00 -4.20 20.36
C GLY A 507 -8.47 -4.01 20.00
N SER A 508 -9.37 -4.86 20.51
CA SER A 508 -10.82 -4.70 20.41
C SER A 508 -11.42 -4.23 21.75
N GLY A 509 -12.46 -3.38 21.68
CA GLY A 509 -13.30 -3.05 22.84
C GLY A 509 -12.68 -2.14 23.92
N ARG A 510 -13.16 -2.32 25.15
CA ARG A 510 -13.07 -1.36 26.26
C ARG A 510 -11.70 -1.35 26.98
N ASP A 511 -10.86 -2.38 26.94
CA ASP A 511 -9.66 -2.45 27.82
C ASP A 511 -8.30 -2.29 27.14
N TYR A 512 -8.26 -1.53 26.03
CA TYR A 512 -7.03 -1.26 25.28
C TYR A 512 -5.86 -0.73 26.14
N GLN A 513 -6.14 0.14 27.12
CA GLN A 513 -5.10 0.78 27.94
C GLN A 513 -4.65 -0.07 29.15
N GLY A 514 -5.47 -1.04 29.55
CA GLY A 514 -5.21 -1.88 30.70
C GLY A 514 -4.47 -3.16 30.34
N PHE A 515 -4.72 -3.73 29.14
CA PHE A 515 -4.41 -5.13 28.77
C PHE A 515 -3.07 -5.71 29.27
N TRP A 516 -1.99 -4.94 29.22
CA TRP A 516 -0.64 -5.39 29.63
C TRP A 516 -0.30 -5.12 31.10
N GLY A 517 -1.22 -4.53 31.87
CA GLY A 517 -1.06 -4.20 33.28
C GLY A 517 -1.06 -5.43 34.18
N GLU A 518 -0.51 -5.28 35.38
CA GLU A 518 -0.35 -6.37 36.36
C GLU A 518 -1.68 -6.97 36.83
N SER A 519 -2.75 -6.18 36.81
CA SER A 519 -4.09 -6.59 37.24
C SER A 519 -4.92 -7.30 36.17
N GLU A 520 -4.43 -7.40 34.92
CA GLU A 520 -5.21 -7.91 33.79
C GLU A 520 -5.12 -9.42 33.58
N ALA A 521 -6.05 -9.94 32.78
CA ALA A 521 -6.17 -11.36 32.45
C ALA A 521 -4.88 -11.94 31.85
N PHE A 522 -4.16 -11.19 31.02
CA PHE A 522 -2.90 -11.65 30.42
C PHE A 522 -1.79 -11.87 31.47
N SER A 523 -1.67 -10.95 32.43
CA SER A 523 -0.68 -11.00 33.51
C SER A 523 -1.06 -12.00 34.61
N LYS A 524 -2.36 -12.23 34.83
CA LYS A 524 -2.91 -13.20 35.78
C LYS A 524 -2.95 -14.64 35.27
N SER A 525 -2.72 -14.84 33.96
CA SER A 525 -2.67 -16.18 33.37
C SER A 525 -1.66 -17.06 34.09
N LEU A 526 -2.08 -18.28 34.44
CA LEU A 526 -1.20 -19.29 35.03
C LEU A 526 -0.25 -19.91 33.98
N HIS A 527 -0.56 -19.74 32.70
CA HIS A 527 0.29 -20.19 31.61
C HIS A 527 1.41 -19.18 31.35
N THR A 528 2.66 -19.61 31.48
CA THR A 528 3.83 -18.75 31.22
C THR A 528 4.11 -18.63 29.71
N GLY A 529 4.16 -19.76 28.99
CA GLY A 529 4.45 -19.82 27.55
C GLY A 529 3.24 -20.13 26.64
N ASN A 530 2.26 -20.90 27.12
CA ASN A 530 1.08 -21.29 26.31
C ASN A 530 0.02 -20.18 26.30
N ARG A 531 0.41 -19.01 25.80
CA ARG A 531 -0.47 -17.85 25.63
C ARG A 531 -0.44 -17.40 24.18
N ILE A 532 -1.60 -17.14 23.61
CA ILE A 532 -1.75 -16.62 22.25
C ILE A 532 -2.42 -15.26 22.34
N VAL A 533 -1.81 -14.25 21.75
CA VAL A 533 -2.39 -12.92 21.58
C VAL A 533 -2.77 -12.73 20.13
N ILE A 534 -4.01 -12.38 19.84
CA ILE A 534 -4.51 -12.06 18.50
C ILE A 534 -4.70 -10.55 18.44
N ALA A 535 -3.94 -9.86 17.61
CA ALA A 535 -3.97 -8.41 17.45
C ALA A 535 -4.42 -8.01 16.05
N SER A 536 -5.12 -6.88 15.94
CA SER A 536 -5.47 -6.35 14.63
C SER A 536 -4.32 -5.55 14.01
N HIS A 537 -4.30 -5.46 12.68
CA HIS A 537 -3.37 -4.59 11.94
C HIS A 537 -3.42 -3.13 12.44
N SER A 538 -4.61 -2.61 12.73
CA SER A 538 -4.80 -1.21 13.17
C SER A 538 -4.29 -0.97 14.59
N SER A 539 -4.40 -1.95 15.49
CA SER A 539 -3.90 -1.86 16.87
C SER A 539 -2.38 -1.69 16.91
N ILE A 540 -1.65 -2.43 16.06
CA ILE A 540 -0.20 -2.31 15.94
C ILE A 540 0.19 -0.93 15.42
N MET A 541 -0.54 -0.41 14.44
CA MET A 541 -0.29 0.93 13.90
C MET A 541 -0.53 2.02 14.94
N TYR A 542 -1.57 1.85 15.76
CA TYR A 542 -1.90 2.79 16.82
C TYR A 542 -0.82 2.81 17.92
N ASP A 543 -0.36 1.65 18.38
CA ASP A 543 0.75 1.58 19.34
C ASP A 543 2.05 2.13 18.76
N TYR A 544 2.37 1.78 17.52
CA TYR A 544 3.56 2.30 16.84
C TYR A 544 3.53 3.83 16.75
N GLY A 545 2.37 4.42 16.46
CA GLY A 545 2.20 5.88 16.42
C GLY A 545 2.40 6.57 17.76
N LYS A 546 2.21 5.88 18.90
CA LYS A 546 2.52 6.42 20.23
C LYS A 546 4.01 6.37 20.57
N LEU A 547 4.70 5.36 20.08
CA LEU A 547 6.07 5.05 20.47
C LEU A 547 7.11 5.73 19.57
N TYR A 548 6.73 6.11 18.36
CA TYR A 548 7.65 6.61 17.34
C TYR A 548 7.20 7.94 16.76
N GLN A 549 8.17 8.82 16.49
CA GLN A 549 7.90 10.16 15.95
C GLN A 549 7.31 10.09 14.53
N SER A 550 6.47 11.07 14.18
CA SER A 550 5.85 11.15 12.85
C SER A 550 6.85 11.56 11.75
N GLN A 551 7.86 12.37 12.11
CA GLN A 551 8.86 12.85 11.15
C GLN A 551 10.00 11.84 10.94
N ARG A 552 10.42 11.69 9.69
CA ARG A 552 11.64 10.94 9.33
C ARG A 552 12.86 11.83 9.56
N SER A 553 13.86 11.34 10.30
CA SER A 553 15.17 12.02 10.36
C SER A 553 15.77 12.07 8.96
N SER A 554 16.03 13.28 8.47
CA SER A 554 16.52 13.53 7.12
C SER A 554 18.05 13.39 7.04
N LYS A 555 18.49 12.35 6.33
CA LYS A 555 19.80 12.09 5.67
C LYS A 555 20.43 10.75 6.09
N GLY A 556 20.69 9.90 5.10
CA GLY A 556 21.54 8.70 5.22
C GLY A 556 20.92 7.42 5.79
N ARG A 557 19.62 7.40 6.16
CA ARG A 557 18.95 6.19 6.64
C ARG A 557 18.16 5.48 5.55
N LEU A 558 18.15 4.15 5.61
CA LEU A 558 17.33 3.29 4.77
C LEU A 558 15.83 3.58 4.95
N PRO A 559 14.99 3.44 3.91
CA PRO A 559 13.56 3.80 3.96
C PRO A 559 12.74 3.07 5.02
N TRP A 560 13.19 1.87 5.40
CA TRP A 560 12.60 0.96 6.38
C TRP A 560 13.31 0.99 7.74
N ALA A 561 14.26 1.90 7.95
CA ALA A 561 14.89 2.08 9.25
C ALA A 561 13.82 2.49 10.29
N PRO A 562 13.94 2.00 11.54
CA PRO A 562 13.04 2.42 12.61
C PRO A 562 13.01 3.94 12.71
N ARG A 563 11.80 4.47 12.94
CA ARG A 563 11.65 5.90 13.22
C ARG A 563 12.30 6.21 14.56
N THR A 564 12.59 7.48 14.81
CA THR A 564 13.13 7.90 16.10
C THR A 564 12.08 7.65 17.19
N PRO A 565 12.41 6.91 18.26
CA PRO A 565 11.53 6.75 19.41
C PRO A 565 11.14 8.10 20.04
N VAL A 566 10.00 8.15 20.71
CA VAL A 566 9.66 9.28 21.59
C VAL A 566 10.49 9.25 22.87
N SER A 567 10.64 10.38 23.55
CA SER A 567 11.51 10.50 24.74
C SER A 567 11.12 9.58 25.89
N ASN A 568 9.83 9.26 26.04
CA ASN A 568 9.27 8.36 27.05
C ASN A 568 8.95 6.96 26.49
N TYR A 569 9.75 6.47 25.54
CA TYR A 569 9.51 5.19 24.86
C TYR A 569 9.33 4.03 25.84
N GLU A 570 10.23 3.86 26.82
CA GLU A 570 10.20 2.69 27.71
C GLU A 570 8.92 2.60 28.53
N ASP A 571 8.48 3.72 29.11
CA ASP A 571 7.26 3.77 29.92
C ASP A 571 6.00 3.50 29.10
N LEU A 572 5.97 4.00 27.86
CA LEU A 572 4.87 3.76 26.96
C LEU A 572 4.88 2.33 26.43
N ALA A 573 6.05 1.80 26.07
CA ALA A 573 6.20 0.49 25.45
C ALA A 573 5.68 -0.63 26.36
N ARG A 574 5.94 -0.54 27.68
CA ARG A 574 5.45 -1.50 28.69
C ARG A 574 3.93 -1.76 28.60
N ASN A 575 3.17 -0.75 28.19
CA ASN A 575 1.71 -0.81 28.09
C ASN A 575 1.22 -1.11 26.67
N THR A 576 2.10 -1.59 25.79
CA THR A 576 1.80 -1.86 24.37
C THR A 576 2.33 -3.22 23.97
N VAL A 577 1.91 -3.69 22.78
CA VAL A 577 2.45 -4.91 22.19
C VAL A 577 3.97 -4.85 21.98
N PHE A 578 4.54 -3.65 21.82
CA PHE A 578 5.97 -3.45 21.58
C PHE A 578 6.85 -3.55 22.83
N GLY A 579 6.26 -3.60 24.03
CA GLY A 579 6.99 -3.87 25.27
C GLY A 579 7.18 -5.37 25.57
N GLN A 580 6.63 -6.24 24.72
CA GLN A 580 6.56 -7.68 24.95
C GLN A 580 7.55 -8.42 24.06
N LYS A 581 7.90 -9.65 24.46
CA LYS A 581 8.69 -10.59 23.65
C LYS A 581 7.85 -11.82 23.32
N PHE A 582 8.03 -12.34 22.12
CA PHE A 582 7.22 -13.45 21.61
C PHE A 582 8.10 -14.62 21.16
N LEU A 583 7.62 -15.85 21.38
CA LEU A 583 8.24 -17.04 20.81
C LEU A 583 8.04 -17.06 19.30
N SER A 584 6.84 -16.72 18.83
CA SER A 584 6.58 -16.53 17.41
C SER A 584 5.62 -15.39 17.12
N VAL A 585 5.79 -14.74 15.97
CA VAL A 585 4.83 -13.82 15.37
C VAL A 585 4.32 -14.38 14.04
N THR A 586 3.00 -14.45 13.88
CA THR A 586 2.35 -14.72 12.59
C THR A 586 1.72 -13.42 12.07
N LEU A 587 2.14 -12.96 10.89
CA LEU A 587 1.47 -11.86 10.17
C LEU A 587 0.59 -12.47 9.07
N ASP A 588 -0.72 -12.46 9.26
CA ASP A 588 -1.68 -12.88 8.24
C ASP A 588 -2.02 -11.71 7.30
N GLU A 589 -2.41 -12.01 6.07
CA GLU A 589 -2.61 -11.02 5.00
C GLU A 589 -1.48 -9.97 4.92
N ALA A 590 -0.24 -10.45 4.99
CA ALA A 590 0.95 -9.62 5.09
C ALA A 590 1.12 -8.62 3.93
N HIS A 591 0.43 -8.84 2.81
CA HIS A 591 0.41 -7.93 1.66
C HIS A 591 -0.07 -6.51 2.02
N GLU A 592 -0.84 -6.33 3.10
CA GLU A 592 -1.24 -5.00 3.60
C GLU A 592 -0.09 -4.17 4.16
N PHE A 593 1.02 -4.80 4.56
CA PHE A 593 2.21 -4.15 5.14
C PHE A 593 3.27 -3.77 4.11
N ARG A 594 2.93 -3.72 2.82
CA ARG A 594 3.85 -3.29 1.74
C ARG A 594 4.20 -1.80 1.77
N ASN A 595 3.37 -0.97 2.38
CA ASN A 595 3.53 0.48 2.39
C ASN A 595 4.43 0.96 3.53
N ASN A 596 5.33 1.90 3.25
CA ASN A 596 6.42 2.33 4.13
C ASN A 596 6.07 2.62 5.61
N SER A 597 4.93 3.24 5.92
CA SER A 597 4.56 3.53 7.33
C SER A 597 4.09 2.28 8.08
N LYS A 598 3.17 1.49 7.47
CA LYS A 598 2.72 0.21 8.03
C LYS A 598 3.83 -0.82 8.09
N HIS A 599 4.70 -0.81 7.08
CA HIS A 599 5.84 -1.69 6.98
C HIS A 599 6.81 -1.54 8.16
N CYS A 600 7.16 -0.31 8.55
CA CYS A 600 8.06 -0.08 9.69
C CYS A 600 7.48 -0.60 11.00
N ALA A 601 6.16 -0.43 11.22
CA ALA A 601 5.50 -0.94 12.41
C ALA A 601 5.54 -2.47 12.47
N ALA A 602 5.25 -3.14 11.34
CA ALA A 602 5.36 -4.58 11.23
C ALA A 602 6.80 -5.08 11.43
N LEU A 603 7.81 -4.40 10.87
CA LEU A 603 9.22 -4.75 11.08
C LEU A 603 9.64 -4.68 12.55
N ALA A 604 9.33 -3.56 13.21
CA ALA A 604 9.60 -3.39 14.64
C ALA A 604 8.93 -4.48 15.49
N LEU A 605 7.74 -4.94 15.08
CA LEU A 605 7.01 -5.99 15.79
C LEU A 605 7.61 -7.38 15.58
N VAL A 606 7.93 -7.76 14.33
CA VAL A 606 8.50 -9.10 14.06
C VAL A 606 9.90 -9.26 14.66
N ASP A 607 10.62 -8.16 14.89
CA ASP A 607 11.91 -8.15 15.60
C ASP A 607 11.78 -8.50 17.09
N LEU A 608 10.57 -8.43 17.67
CA LEU A 608 10.29 -8.86 19.05
C LEU A 608 10.05 -10.37 19.17
N SER A 609 10.21 -11.11 18.07
CA SER A 609 9.95 -12.56 18.02
C SER A 609 11.17 -13.39 17.63
N ILE A 610 11.20 -14.62 18.15
CA ILE A 610 12.25 -15.59 17.80
C ILE A 610 11.99 -16.16 16.39
N LEU A 611 10.76 -16.62 16.12
CA LEU A 611 10.33 -17.17 14.84
C LEU A 611 9.24 -16.31 14.18
N ARG A 612 9.33 -16.10 12.87
CA ARG A 612 8.40 -15.25 12.10
C ARG A 612 7.68 -16.08 11.04
N LEU A 613 6.37 -16.03 11.00
CA LEU A 613 5.57 -16.62 9.93
C LEU A 613 4.81 -15.50 9.19
N ILE A 614 5.18 -15.25 7.94
CA ILE A 614 4.58 -14.20 7.11
C ILE A 614 3.64 -14.89 6.14
N ALA A 615 2.33 -14.72 6.29
CA ALA A 615 1.32 -15.42 5.49
C ALA A 615 0.58 -14.45 4.54
N THR A 616 0.46 -14.84 3.28
CA THR A 616 -0.33 -14.12 2.27
C THR A 616 -0.57 -15.02 1.07
N ALA A 617 -1.78 -15.04 0.49
CA ALA A 617 -1.99 -15.76 -0.77
C ALA A 617 -1.35 -15.05 -1.98
N THR A 618 -1.03 -13.76 -1.85
CA THR A 618 -0.59 -12.89 -2.95
C THR A 618 0.67 -12.11 -2.56
N PRO A 619 1.86 -12.75 -2.55
CA PRO A 619 3.11 -12.09 -2.17
C PRO A 619 3.55 -11.01 -3.18
N LEU A 620 3.10 -11.10 -4.43
CA LEU A 620 3.19 -10.06 -5.46
C LEU A 620 1.77 -9.68 -5.87
N GLN A 621 1.39 -8.42 -5.67
CA GLN A 621 0.08 -7.91 -6.12
C GLN A 621 0.25 -6.84 -7.19
N THR A 622 0.95 -5.75 -6.88
CA THR A 622 0.91 -4.51 -7.68
C THR A 622 2.27 -4.07 -8.18
N SER A 623 3.34 -4.51 -7.52
CA SER A 623 4.72 -4.12 -7.81
C SER A 623 5.69 -5.21 -7.40
N ASN A 624 6.82 -5.30 -8.09
CA ASN A 624 7.95 -6.14 -7.65
C ASN A 624 8.50 -5.70 -6.28
N GLN A 625 8.25 -4.47 -5.86
CA GLN A 625 8.58 -3.99 -4.50
C GLN A 625 7.83 -4.75 -3.41
N ASP A 626 6.68 -5.34 -3.71
CA ASP A 626 5.89 -6.14 -2.75
C ASP A 626 6.72 -7.33 -2.25
N SER A 627 7.42 -8.02 -3.15
CA SER A 627 8.31 -9.15 -2.77
C SER A 627 9.49 -8.71 -1.90
N ALA A 628 10.07 -7.52 -2.15
CA ALA A 628 11.13 -7.01 -1.30
C ALA A 628 10.63 -6.65 0.11
N ALA A 629 9.42 -6.10 0.22
CA ALA A 629 8.77 -5.88 1.51
C ALA A 629 8.53 -7.22 2.23
N MET A 630 8.03 -8.25 1.55
CA MET A 630 7.87 -9.59 2.16
C MET A 630 9.21 -10.15 2.64
N GLY A 631 10.29 -9.92 1.89
CA GLY A 631 11.63 -10.38 2.24
C GLY A 631 12.17 -9.72 3.50
N ARG A 632 11.90 -8.41 3.66
CA ARG A 632 12.19 -7.66 4.89
C ARG A 632 11.41 -8.20 6.10
N LEU A 633 10.11 -8.47 5.95
CA LEU A 633 9.29 -9.04 7.03
C LEU A 633 9.79 -10.44 7.46
N CYS A 634 10.25 -11.25 6.51
CA CYS A 634 10.88 -12.54 6.80
C CYS A 634 12.23 -12.40 7.52
N GLY A 635 12.87 -11.22 7.51
CA GLY A 635 14.22 -11.02 8.05
C GLY A 635 15.33 -11.53 7.14
N ILE A 636 15.09 -11.58 5.83
CA ILE A 636 16.13 -11.94 4.85
C ILE A 636 17.09 -10.75 4.71
N LYS A 637 18.34 -10.96 5.12
CA LYS A 637 19.38 -9.91 5.21
C LYS A 637 19.55 -9.09 3.94
N TYR A 638 19.55 -9.74 2.78
CA TYR A 638 19.71 -9.04 1.51
C TYR A 638 18.69 -7.90 1.40
N PHE A 639 17.41 -8.14 1.69
CA PHE A 639 16.38 -7.10 1.56
C PHE A 639 16.45 -6.01 2.64
N LEU A 640 17.24 -6.21 3.71
CA LEU A 640 17.51 -5.20 4.74
C LEU A 640 18.78 -4.38 4.46
N SER A 641 19.51 -4.71 3.40
CA SER A 641 20.83 -4.14 3.07
C SER A 641 20.74 -2.88 2.20
N GLU A 642 21.82 -2.09 2.19
CA GLU A 642 21.97 -0.93 1.29
C GLU A 642 22.07 -1.38 -0.18
N GLU A 643 22.69 -2.54 -0.42
CA GLU A 643 22.81 -3.15 -1.74
C GLU A 643 21.43 -3.40 -2.37
N ALA A 644 20.49 -3.95 -1.59
CA ALA A 644 19.12 -4.11 -2.05
C ALA A 644 18.41 -2.78 -2.28
N HIS A 645 18.67 -1.76 -1.45
CA HIS A 645 18.09 -0.42 -1.65
C HIS A 645 18.55 0.21 -2.97
N ILE A 646 19.86 0.16 -3.24
CA ILE A 646 20.44 0.65 -4.49
C ILE A 646 19.84 -0.11 -5.67
N GLN A 647 19.76 -1.43 -5.57
CA GLN A 647 19.24 -2.27 -6.64
C GLN A 647 17.75 -2.05 -6.90
N GLU A 648 16.92 -1.85 -5.87
CA GLU A 648 15.50 -1.46 -6.03
C GLU A 648 15.35 -0.13 -6.78
N ARG A 649 16.27 0.83 -6.56
CA ARG A 649 16.27 2.10 -7.30
C ARG A 649 16.66 1.92 -8.76
N ILE A 650 17.62 1.03 -9.04
CA ILE A 650 18.02 0.64 -10.40
C ILE A 650 16.85 -0.05 -11.10
N ASP A 651 16.21 -1.02 -10.46
CA ASP A 651 15.03 -1.73 -10.98
C ASP A 651 13.88 -0.77 -11.27
N ALA A 652 13.59 0.17 -10.37
CA ALA A 652 12.57 1.19 -10.60
C ALA A 652 12.90 2.08 -11.81
N LYS A 653 14.19 2.38 -12.06
CA LYS A 653 14.64 3.10 -13.26
C LYS A 653 14.47 2.25 -14.51
N ASN A 654 14.84 0.97 -14.46
CA ASN A 654 14.72 0.04 -15.59
C ASN A 654 13.25 -0.20 -15.98
N LEU A 655 12.36 -0.39 -15.00
CA LEU A 655 10.93 -0.52 -15.22
C LEU A 655 10.32 0.73 -15.86
N ARG A 656 10.78 1.93 -15.45
CA ARG A 656 10.35 3.20 -16.08
C ARG A 656 10.81 3.29 -17.53
N ARG A 657 12.03 2.84 -17.84
CA ARG A 657 12.56 2.77 -19.21
C ARG A 657 11.76 1.77 -20.05
N ALA A 658 11.57 0.55 -19.57
CA ALA A 658 10.81 -0.48 -20.26
C ALA A 658 9.34 -0.09 -20.52
N ARG A 659 8.72 0.69 -19.62
CA ARG A 659 7.39 1.30 -19.86
C ARG A 659 7.40 2.31 -20.99
N LYS A 660 8.48 3.10 -21.12
CA LYS A 660 8.64 4.07 -22.21
C LYS A 660 8.84 3.33 -23.54
N ASP A 661 9.71 2.34 -23.56
CA ASP A 661 10.00 1.54 -24.76
C ASP A 661 8.74 0.81 -25.26
N LEU A 662 7.92 0.26 -24.35
CA LEU A 662 6.62 -0.34 -24.69
C LEU A 662 5.64 0.70 -25.28
N ALA A 663 5.60 1.91 -24.73
CA ALA A 663 4.73 2.97 -25.24
C ALA A 663 5.17 3.46 -26.63
N GLU A 664 6.48 3.49 -26.90
CA GLU A 664 7.04 3.82 -28.21
C GLU A 664 6.68 2.73 -29.25
N MET A 665 6.87 1.45 -28.91
CA MET A 665 6.47 0.33 -29.78
C MET A 665 4.97 0.33 -30.10
N GLN A 666 4.11 0.71 -29.14
CA GLN A 666 2.67 0.80 -29.36
C GLN A 666 2.28 1.94 -30.30
N LEU A 667 3.01 3.07 -30.27
CA LEU A 667 2.78 4.19 -31.18
C LEU A 667 3.23 3.89 -32.62
N ASP A 668 4.26 3.06 -32.79
CA ASP A 668 4.73 2.64 -34.13
C ASP A 668 3.76 1.67 -34.83
N LEU A 669 2.97 0.90 -34.07
CA LEU A 669 1.96 -0.02 -34.58
C LEU A 669 0.64 0.68 -34.98
N GLU A 670 0.26 1.78 -34.31
CA GLU A 670 -0.94 2.56 -34.65
C GLU A 670 -0.87 3.26 -36.03
N GLY A 671 0.29 3.24 -36.69
CA GLY A 671 0.50 3.72 -38.07
C GLY A 671 0.23 2.69 -39.17
N ILE A 672 -0.11 1.43 -38.83
CA ILE A 672 -0.30 0.33 -39.77
C ILE A 672 -1.73 -0.19 -39.64
N ASN A 673 -2.54 -0.05 -40.69
CA ASN A 673 -3.97 -0.42 -40.69
C ASN A 673 -4.26 -1.94 -40.72
N ASP A 674 -3.24 -2.80 -40.72
CA ASP A 674 -3.42 -4.25 -40.67
C ASP A 674 -3.14 -4.76 -39.26
N VAL A 675 -4.23 -4.88 -38.51
CA VAL A 675 -4.28 -5.40 -37.14
C VAL A 675 -4.15 -6.92 -37.18
N GLU A 676 -2.96 -7.47 -36.94
CA GLU A 676 -2.89 -8.88 -36.52
C GLU A 676 -1.76 -9.24 -35.53
N GLU A 677 -0.75 -8.40 -35.27
CA GLU A 677 0.32 -8.76 -34.32
C GLU A 677 0.69 -7.62 -33.36
N ILE A 678 -0.20 -7.34 -32.40
CA ILE A 678 0.29 -6.83 -31.11
C ILE A 678 0.99 -8.03 -30.45
N PRO A 679 2.28 -7.97 -30.09
CA PRO A 679 2.99 -9.08 -29.49
C PRO A 679 2.31 -9.47 -28.17
N THR A 680 1.41 -10.43 -28.27
CA THR A 680 0.60 -10.98 -27.18
C THR A 680 1.40 -12.04 -26.42
N GLN A 681 2.54 -12.45 -26.98
CA GLN A 681 3.44 -13.43 -26.38
C GLN A 681 4.44 -12.76 -25.44
N ALA A 682 4.72 -13.43 -24.31
CA ALA A 682 5.57 -12.92 -23.24
C ALA A 682 7.04 -12.66 -23.63
N GLN A 683 7.47 -13.07 -24.84
CA GLN A 683 8.85 -13.01 -25.30
C GLN A 683 9.28 -11.62 -25.79
N ASP A 684 8.35 -10.75 -26.22
CA ASP A 684 8.69 -9.45 -26.85
C ASP A 684 8.22 -8.22 -26.05
N ASN A 685 7.64 -8.40 -24.86
CA ASN A 685 7.21 -7.27 -24.02
C ASN A 685 8.35 -6.83 -23.08
N PRO A 686 9.03 -5.69 -23.34
CA PRO A 686 10.20 -5.27 -22.56
C PRO A 686 9.88 -5.01 -21.09
N LEU A 687 8.66 -4.54 -20.80
CA LEU A 687 8.20 -4.35 -19.42
C LEU A 687 8.04 -5.70 -18.71
N LYS A 688 7.36 -6.66 -19.32
CA LYS A 688 7.14 -7.98 -18.73
C LYS A 688 8.45 -8.73 -18.52
N LEU A 689 9.38 -8.68 -19.47
CA LEU A 689 10.72 -9.27 -19.35
C LEU A 689 11.50 -8.67 -18.17
N CYS A 690 11.52 -7.33 -18.07
CA CYS A 690 12.17 -6.65 -16.95
C CYS A 690 11.54 -7.06 -15.62
N GLN A 691 10.21 -7.20 -15.56
CA GLN A 691 9.55 -7.58 -14.33
C GLN A 691 9.79 -9.05 -13.95
N ILE A 692 9.82 -9.98 -14.92
CA ILE A 692 10.18 -11.39 -14.70
C ILE A 692 11.62 -11.51 -14.20
N ALA A 693 12.56 -10.76 -14.79
CA ALA A 693 13.95 -10.77 -14.36
C ALA A 693 14.11 -10.35 -12.89
N ILE A 694 13.41 -9.29 -12.48
CA ILE A 694 13.40 -8.83 -11.08
C ILE A 694 12.74 -9.89 -10.18
N SER A 695 11.61 -10.45 -10.60
CA SER A 695 10.88 -11.47 -9.85
C SER A 695 11.72 -12.71 -9.58
N ARG A 696 12.38 -13.26 -10.62
CA ARG A 696 13.30 -14.40 -10.49
C ARG A 696 14.47 -14.09 -9.56
N ARG A 697 15.06 -12.90 -9.70
CA ARG A 697 16.16 -12.46 -8.84
C ARG A 697 15.73 -12.38 -7.38
N HIS A 698 14.53 -11.86 -7.11
CA HIS A 698 13.98 -11.86 -5.76
C HIS A 698 13.67 -13.27 -5.28
N GLN A 699 13.02 -14.12 -6.09
CA GLN A 699 12.73 -15.52 -5.75
C GLN A 699 13.98 -16.29 -5.31
N ASN A 700 15.11 -16.09 -6.00
CA ASN A 700 16.39 -16.69 -5.60
C ASN A 700 16.84 -16.23 -4.20
N MET A 701 16.57 -14.97 -3.83
CA MET A 701 16.87 -14.47 -2.47
C MET A 701 15.95 -15.05 -1.39
N PHE A 702 14.81 -15.63 -1.79
CA PHE A 702 13.90 -16.37 -0.92
C PHE A 702 14.21 -17.86 -0.85
N GLU A 703 15.37 -18.31 -1.35
CA GLU A 703 15.76 -19.72 -1.33
C GLU A 703 15.59 -20.31 0.08
N GLY A 704 14.75 -21.33 0.15
CA GLY A 704 14.40 -22.00 1.39
C GLY A 704 13.71 -21.15 2.45
N ARG A 705 13.09 -20.03 2.04
CA ARG A 705 12.33 -19.11 2.90
C ARG A 705 10.93 -18.82 2.40
N ILE A 706 10.54 -19.39 1.27
CA ILE A 706 9.18 -19.34 0.74
C ILE A 706 8.60 -20.75 0.69
N ILE A 707 7.35 -20.89 1.11
CA ILE A 707 6.51 -22.05 0.87
C ILE A 707 5.37 -21.59 -0.03
N ARG A 708 5.25 -22.17 -1.22
CA ARG A 708 4.17 -21.81 -2.15
C ARG A 708 3.62 -23.06 -2.81
N ARG A 709 2.35 -23.33 -2.57
CA ARG A 709 1.56 -24.36 -3.24
C ARG A 709 0.26 -23.79 -3.79
N THR A 710 -0.25 -24.44 -4.82
CA THR A 710 -1.56 -24.16 -5.42
C THR A 710 -2.48 -25.35 -5.23
N ILE A 711 -3.75 -25.20 -5.61
CA ILE A 711 -4.71 -26.30 -5.63
C ILE A 711 -4.24 -27.45 -6.54
N GLN A 712 -3.45 -27.14 -7.58
CA GLN A 712 -2.89 -28.11 -8.53
C GLN A 712 -1.56 -28.72 -8.09
N SER A 713 -0.98 -28.25 -6.97
CA SER A 713 0.20 -28.86 -6.37
C SER A 713 -0.04 -30.35 -6.11
N ARG A 714 1.03 -31.14 -6.21
CA ARG A 714 0.96 -32.59 -6.07
C ARG A 714 1.40 -33.05 -4.69
N ASP A 715 0.70 -34.04 -4.16
CA ASP A 715 1.06 -34.73 -2.93
C ASP A 715 2.17 -35.77 -3.17
N TRP A 716 2.57 -36.45 -2.10
CA TRP A 716 3.57 -37.51 -2.13
C TRP A 716 3.21 -38.73 -3.01
N ARG A 717 1.95 -38.85 -3.46
CA ARG A 717 1.48 -39.88 -4.40
C ARG A 717 1.38 -39.34 -5.84
N GLY A 718 1.71 -38.08 -6.07
CA GLY A 718 1.53 -37.41 -7.35
C GLY A 718 0.09 -36.98 -7.64
N GLN A 719 -0.81 -37.01 -6.66
CA GLN A 719 -2.21 -36.58 -6.78
C GLN A 719 -2.35 -35.11 -6.41
N THR A 720 -3.37 -34.41 -6.91
CA THR A 720 -3.60 -33.01 -6.53
C THR A 720 -3.91 -32.88 -5.04
N VAL A 721 -3.35 -31.88 -4.37
CA VAL A 721 -3.50 -31.67 -2.92
C VAL A 721 -4.96 -31.41 -2.51
N LEU A 722 -5.76 -30.84 -3.41
CA LEU A 722 -7.20 -30.70 -3.29
C LEU A 722 -7.84 -31.16 -4.60
N ASN A 723 -8.89 -31.98 -4.51
CA ASN A 723 -9.70 -32.38 -5.65
C ASN A 723 -10.95 -31.51 -5.69
N LEU A 724 -10.85 -30.36 -6.37
CA LEU A 724 -11.99 -29.48 -6.63
C LEU A 724 -12.65 -29.84 -7.97
N PRO A 725 -13.97 -29.69 -8.10
CA PRO A 725 -14.63 -29.80 -9.40
C PRO A 725 -14.07 -28.78 -10.40
N GLU A 726 -14.23 -29.06 -11.70
CA GLU A 726 -13.75 -28.19 -12.76
C GLU A 726 -14.32 -26.76 -12.63
N CYS A 727 -13.45 -25.77 -12.76
CA CYS A 727 -13.86 -24.37 -12.68
C CYS A 727 -14.50 -23.94 -14.01
N GLU A 728 -15.83 -23.77 -14.01
CA GLU A 728 -16.55 -23.20 -15.14
C GLU A 728 -16.56 -21.66 -15.02
N THR A 729 -15.79 -20.98 -15.85
CA THR A 729 -15.79 -19.51 -15.91
C THR A 729 -16.82 -19.04 -16.93
N ILE A 730 -17.95 -18.53 -16.46
CA ILE A 730 -19.01 -17.97 -17.32
C ILE A 730 -18.81 -16.45 -17.41
N LEU A 731 -18.40 -15.98 -18.60
CA LEU A 731 -18.28 -14.55 -18.89
C LEU A 731 -19.64 -13.99 -19.33
N GLY A 732 -20.34 -13.34 -18.40
CA GLY A 732 -21.58 -12.61 -18.69
C GLY A 732 -21.27 -11.30 -19.42
N VAL A 733 -21.35 -11.30 -20.75
CA VAL A 733 -21.25 -10.07 -21.55
C VAL A 733 -22.58 -9.33 -21.47
N VAL A 734 -22.55 -8.11 -20.95
CA VAL A 734 -23.72 -7.22 -20.90
C VAL A 734 -23.60 -6.16 -21.99
N GLU A 735 -24.70 -5.93 -22.71
CA GLU A 735 -24.78 -4.82 -23.64
C GLU A 735 -25.16 -3.54 -22.90
N LEU A 736 -24.40 -2.48 -23.14
CA LEU A 736 -24.71 -1.16 -22.63
C LEU A 736 -25.95 -0.63 -23.34
N THR A 737 -26.84 0.02 -22.59
CA THR A 737 -27.97 0.75 -23.17
C THR A 737 -27.50 1.96 -23.98
N GLU A 738 -28.30 2.43 -24.93
CA GLU A 738 -28.01 3.63 -25.71
C GLU A 738 -27.73 4.88 -24.85
N ARG A 739 -28.34 4.94 -23.67
CA ARG A 739 -28.08 6.00 -22.69
C ARG A 739 -26.66 5.89 -22.11
N GLU A 740 -26.25 4.71 -21.67
CA GLU A 740 -24.91 4.46 -21.11
C GLU A 740 -23.82 4.67 -22.16
N LYS A 741 -24.06 4.25 -23.40
CA LYS A 741 -23.18 4.54 -24.54
C LYS A 741 -22.97 6.05 -24.74
N LYS A 742 -24.04 6.85 -24.66
CA LYS A 742 -23.94 8.32 -24.76
C LYS A 742 -23.14 8.92 -23.60
N ILE A 743 -23.35 8.46 -22.37
CA ILE A 743 -22.60 8.95 -21.20
C ILE A 743 -21.11 8.61 -21.33
N ILE A 744 -20.78 7.39 -21.74
CA ILE A 744 -19.39 6.96 -21.97
C ILE A 744 -18.76 7.77 -23.10
N THR A 745 -19.50 8.06 -24.17
CA THR A 745 -18.99 8.90 -25.27
C THR A 745 -18.66 10.31 -24.79
N VAL A 746 -19.56 10.94 -24.02
CA VAL A 746 -19.31 12.26 -23.42
C VAL A 746 -18.12 12.24 -22.45
N LEU A 747 -17.99 11.20 -21.62
CA LEU A 747 -16.84 11.03 -20.73
C LEU A 747 -15.55 10.79 -21.52
N SER A 748 -15.61 10.04 -22.63
CA SER A 748 -14.48 9.77 -23.52
C SER A 748 -14.01 11.03 -24.24
N ASP A 749 -14.94 11.85 -24.73
CA ASP A 749 -14.61 13.09 -25.42
C ASP A 749 -14.03 14.15 -24.47
N ASN A 750 -14.56 14.25 -23.24
CA ASN A 750 -13.96 15.05 -22.16
C ASN A 750 -12.54 14.56 -21.76
N VAL A 751 -12.25 13.27 -21.94
CA VAL A 751 -10.93 12.68 -21.68
C VAL A 751 -9.97 12.89 -22.85
N LYS A 752 -10.45 12.85 -24.10
CA LYS A 752 -9.66 13.12 -25.32
C LYS A 752 -9.08 14.53 -25.34
N ASP A 753 -9.82 15.53 -24.86
CA ASP A 753 -9.31 16.89 -24.66
C ASP A 753 -8.22 16.98 -23.58
N ASP A 754 -8.24 16.06 -22.60
CA ASP A 754 -7.32 15.98 -21.47
C ASP A 754 -6.00 15.20 -21.79
N VAL A 755 -5.93 14.41 -22.89
CA VAL A 755 -4.76 13.57 -23.25
C VAL A 755 -3.47 14.39 -23.41
N SER A 756 -3.56 15.64 -23.84
CA SER A 756 -2.40 16.54 -23.93
C SER A 756 -1.78 16.94 -22.58
N THR A 757 -2.46 16.62 -21.47
CA THR A 757 -2.06 16.95 -20.10
C THR A 757 -2.00 15.75 -19.15
N ALA A 758 -2.34 14.54 -19.59
CA ALA A 758 -2.70 13.42 -18.71
C ALA A 758 -1.85 12.13 -18.84
N ASN A 759 -0.68 12.15 -19.49
CA ASN A 759 0.14 10.94 -19.67
C ASN A 759 0.77 10.35 -18.39
N GLY A 760 0.41 10.84 -17.20
CA GLY A 760 0.84 10.27 -15.91
C GLY A 760 -0.25 9.60 -15.08
N SER A 761 -1.53 9.75 -15.45
CA SER A 761 -2.62 9.38 -14.56
C SER A 761 -3.93 9.15 -15.32
N LYS A 762 -4.21 7.90 -15.69
CA LYS A 762 -5.52 7.22 -15.56
C LYS A 762 -5.55 5.95 -16.41
N ARG A 763 -5.58 4.79 -15.74
CA ARG A 763 -6.51 3.71 -16.14
C ARG A 763 -7.87 4.13 -15.59
N ILE A 764 -8.90 4.13 -16.43
CA ILE A 764 -10.28 4.34 -16.00
C ILE A 764 -10.72 3.04 -15.33
N SER A 765 -11.00 3.07 -14.02
CA SER A 765 -11.81 2.04 -13.36
C SER A 765 -12.76 2.72 -12.37
N SER A 766 -14.05 2.71 -12.67
CA SER A 766 -15.13 3.07 -11.75
C SER A 766 -15.39 1.88 -10.81
N LYS A 767 -15.58 2.14 -9.50
CA LYS A 767 -15.99 1.11 -8.51
C LYS A 767 -17.51 0.92 -8.43
N SER A 768 -18.28 1.64 -9.24
CA SER A 768 -19.73 1.54 -9.22
C SER A 768 -20.18 0.60 -10.34
N PHE A 769 -20.96 -0.43 -9.99
CA PHE A 769 -21.67 -1.26 -10.96
C PHE A 769 -22.65 -0.41 -11.80
N TYR A 770 -23.03 0.77 -11.28
CA TYR A 770 -23.82 1.78 -11.97
C TYR A 770 -22.92 2.93 -12.46
N ILE A 771 -23.13 3.42 -13.66
CA ILE A 771 -22.55 4.70 -14.06
C ILE A 771 -23.18 5.78 -13.17
N GLU A 772 -22.39 6.53 -12.40
CA GLU A 772 -22.90 7.65 -11.59
C GLU A 772 -23.61 8.64 -12.51
N TYR A 773 -24.88 8.88 -12.22
CA TYR A 773 -25.82 9.67 -13.03
C TYR A 773 -25.53 11.16 -13.02
#